data_AF-A0A2A5GDM5-F1
#
_entry.id   AF-A0A2A5GDM5-F1
#
_cell.length_a   1.000
_cell.length_b   1.000
_cell.length_c   1.000
_cell.angle_alpha   90.00
_cell.angle_beta   90.00
_cell.angle_gamma   90.00
#
_symmetry.space_group_name_H-M   'P 1'
#
loop_
_entity.id
_entity.type
_entity.pdbx_description
1 polymer ?
#
loop_
_entity_poly.entity_id
_entity_poly.type
_entity_poly.pdbx_seq_one_letter_code
_entity_poly.pdbx_strand_id
1 'polypeptide(L)'
;MADETRLLVCDCSGSMKLDLESLGVAAKATSIKACSELCGAQSEIAADALRSKDKTLIACTQEAMFFGDLAEELDAGERLYTFDIRDRAGWTSDGAAFAKQAALTADALLKHPGTPIKDVESQGVCLIIGPSELVIDAAKRLSDALAVTCLITDKPDFIRPHSSYDLALGTLSAAEGTFGNFSVVVEGYAPIKRTGRGESTFETSRNGAKSTCDILLDLTGGTPLFPAPEKRNGYLRPDTGDLLAVERAIFDASQLTGTFEKPLHIRFSPDICAYSRAEQTGCNRCLSVCPTGAITPNGETVLIDDDICAGCGACAAVCPSGAASFDDPPVEHLFLRLRTMASAYRQAGGTAPRILFHDAEFGGELIKMSSRFGRGLPADVIPIDVYNVEGVGHAELMAALSVGFAEALVLMSPKSDLTAPEGQIELAQALLEGVGHKAELVRLLHATDPETLEDILHDAPVEPLTHDPILPLGGRRDVTRLAMTALAGTDDMTISLPKNSPYGAIEINQEACTLCLSCVSLCPVGALSDDPDRPAVHLQESACLQCGICNSACPEDAISLIPQLELSKAAIVRRVLHEEEPFKCIECDKEFGVKSTIEKIVEKLQGKHWMYTNSDNTKLIQMCDDCRIRSQYHGENSPFQMGERPRVRTTEDYLRERKEEDKTIN
;
A
#
# COMPACT_ATOMS: atom_id res chain seq x y z
N MET A 1 -31.46 -28.46 2.99
CA MET A 1 -30.69 -29.65 3.43
C MET A 1 -29.34 -29.10 3.83
N ALA A 2 -28.83 -29.38 5.02
CA ALA A 2 -27.50 -28.91 5.40
C ALA A 2 -26.50 -29.67 4.51
N ASP A 3 -25.61 -28.96 3.81
CA ASP A 3 -24.56 -29.60 3.03
C ASP A 3 -23.64 -30.35 4.00
N GLU A 4 -23.77 -31.67 4.05
CA GLU A 4 -22.88 -32.52 4.83
C GLU A 4 -21.45 -32.38 4.27
N THR A 5 -20.47 -32.31 5.16
CA THR A 5 -19.05 -32.17 4.81
C THR A 5 -18.33 -33.45 5.18
N ARG A 6 -17.68 -34.10 4.21
CA ARG A 6 -16.90 -35.32 4.39
C ARG A 6 -15.42 -35.01 4.24
N LEU A 7 -14.62 -35.38 5.23
CA LEU A 7 -13.17 -35.22 5.22
C LEU A 7 -12.48 -36.56 4.97
N LEU A 8 -11.67 -36.62 3.90
CA LEU A 8 -10.76 -37.72 3.62
C LEU A 8 -9.35 -37.28 3.98
N VAL A 9 -8.70 -38.04 4.86
CA VAL A 9 -7.33 -37.77 5.32
C VAL A 9 -6.45 -38.96 5.00
N CYS A 10 -5.34 -38.72 4.32
CA CYS A 10 -4.39 -39.74 3.91
C CYS A 10 -3.10 -39.60 4.73
N ASP A 11 -2.62 -40.66 5.37
CA ASP A 11 -1.31 -40.66 6.09
C ASP A 11 -0.10 -40.81 5.14
N CYS A 12 -0.37 -40.89 3.83
CA CYS A 12 0.63 -41.02 2.76
C CYS A 12 1.59 -42.19 3.03
N SER A 13 1.04 -43.40 3.07
CA SER A 13 1.72 -44.68 3.36
C SER A 13 2.40 -44.71 4.73
N GLY A 14 1.78 -44.08 5.73
CA GLY A 14 2.28 -43.98 7.10
C GLY A 14 3.45 -43.00 7.27
N SER A 15 3.66 -42.09 6.33
CA SER A 15 4.76 -41.11 6.38
C SER A 15 4.49 -39.92 7.29
N MET A 16 3.25 -39.71 7.74
CA MET A 16 2.91 -38.71 8.76
C MET A 16 1.90 -39.25 9.76
N LYS A 17 1.89 -38.66 10.96
CA LYS A 17 0.87 -38.94 11.98
C LYS A 17 -0.35 -38.04 11.80
N LEU A 18 -1.51 -38.55 12.17
CA LEU A 18 -2.79 -37.86 12.07
C LEU A 18 -3.56 -37.98 13.38
N ASP A 19 -4.23 -36.90 13.76
CA ASP A 19 -5.26 -36.92 14.79
C ASP A 19 -6.63 -36.62 14.17
N LEU A 20 -7.44 -37.66 14.02
CA LEU A 20 -8.73 -37.58 13.35
C LEU A 20 -9.75 -36.75 14.14
N GLU A 21 -9.63 -36.68 15.46
CA GLU A 21 -10.53 -35.89 16.29
C GLU A 21 -10.29 -34.41 16.04
N SER A 22 -9.05 -33.92 16.21
CA SER A 22 -8.71 -32.52 15.95
C SER A 22 -9.00 -32.10 14.51
N LEU A 23 -8.67 -32.95 13.53
CA LEU A 23 -8.96 -32.68 12.12
C LEU A 23 -10.46 -32.62 11.82
N GLY A 24 -11.25 -33.53 12.39
CA GLY A 24 -12.70 -33.54 12.23
C GLY A 24 -13.35 -32.27 12.78
N VAL A 25 -12.92 -31.84 13.98
CA VAL A 25 -13.38 -30.59 14.61
C VAL A 25 -12.98 -29.38 13.78
N ALA A 26 -11.71 -29.28 13.37
CA ALA A 26 -11.21 -28.17 12.56
C ALA A 26 -11.92 -28.07 11.21
N ALA A 27 -12.16 -29.21 10.56
CA ALA A 27 -12.85 -29.27 9.29
C ALA A 27 -14.37 -29.08 9.39
N LYS A 28 -14.93 -29.01 10.61
CA LYS A 28 -16.38 -29.06 10.86
C LYS A 28 -17.03 -30.24 10.10
N ALA A 29 -16.30 -31.35 10.00
CA ALA A 29 -16.70 -32.47 9.18
C ALA A 29 -17.80 -33.27 9.87
N THR A 30 -18.83 -33.62 9.10
CA THR A 30 -19.89 -34.54 9.53
C THR A 30 -19.42 -35.99 9.56
N SER A 31 -18.47 -36.32 8.69
CA SER A 31 -17.82 -37.63 8.64
C SER A 31 -16.35 -37.48 8.27
N ILE A 32 -15.50 -38.30 8.89
CA ILE A 32 -14.06 -38.36 8.61
C ILE A 32 -13.66 -39.78 8.27
N LYS A 33 -12.80 -39.95 7.27
CA LYS A 33 -12.24 -41.24 6.90
C LYS A 33 -10.73 -41.13 6.70
N ALA A 34 -10.01 -41.95 7.45
CA ALA A 34 -8.57 -42.11 7.29
C ALA A 34 -8.24 -43.18 6.25
N CYS A 35 -7.13 -42.99 5.56
CA CYS A 35 -6.59 -43.90 4.55
C CYS A 35 -5.07 -43.71 4.47
N SER A 36 -4.40 -44.59 3.74
CA SER A 36 -2.94 -44.55 3.60
C SER A 36 -2.48 -44.35 2.16
N GLU A 37 -3.25 -44.80 1.17
CA GLU A 37 -2.88 -44.71 -0.25
C GLU A 37 -4.07 -44.18 -1.07
N LEU A 38 -4.61 -43.01 -0.68
CA LEU A 38 -5.83 -42.45 -1.27
C LEU A 38 -5.72 -42.15 -2.78
N CYS A 39 -4.55 -41.71 -3.25
CA CYS A 39 -4.27 -41.47 -4.66
C CYS A 39 -3.87 -42.73 -5.43
N GLY A 40 -3.76 -43.88 -4.76
CA GLY A 40 -3.28 -45.13 -5.34
C GLY A 40 -4.26 -46.27 -5.11
N ALA A 41 -3.83 -47.29 -4.35
CA ALA A 41 -4.59 -48.51 -4.11
C ALA A 41 -5.97 -48.29 -3.46
N GLN A 42 -6.20 -47.13 -2.83
CA GLN A 42 -7.43 -46.79 -2.14
C GLN A 42 -8.23 -45.66 -2.82
N SER A 43 -7.97 -45.38 -4.10
CA SER A 43 -8.66 -44.36 -4.90
C SER A 43 -10.19 -44.52 -4.96
N GLU A 44 -10.70 -45.75 -4.89
CA GLU A 44 -12.15 -46.00 -4.79
C GLU A 44 -12.79 -45.32 -3.56
N ILE A 45 -12.04 -45.09 -2.47
CA ILE A 45 -12.56 -44.34 -1.31
C ILE A 45 -12.85 -42.88 -1.68
N ALA A 46 -11.98 -42.26 -2.50
CA ALA A 46 -12.21 -40.91 -3.00
C ALA A 46 -13.38 -40.88 -3.99
N ALA A 47 -13.43 -41.85 -4.91
CA ALA A 47 -14.53 -41.97 -5.87
C ALA A 47 -15.89 -42.13 -5.16
N ASP A 48 -15.99 -42.99 -4.14
CA ASP A 48 -17.20 -43.20 -3.36
C ASP A 48 -17.63 -41.95 -2.57
N ALA A 49 -16.69 -41.13 -2.13
CA ALA A 49 -17.00 -39.84 -1.52
C ALA A 49 -17.55 -38.85 -2.55
N LEU A 50 -16.92 -38.75 -3.72
CA LEU A 50 -17.33 -37.83 -4.79
C LEU A 50 -18.68 -38.21 -5.40
N ARG A 51 -19.05 -39.49 -5.42
CA ARG A 51 -20.38 -39.98 -5.83
C ARG A 51 -21.52 -39.52 -4.91
N SER A 52 -21.24 -39.17 -3.64
CA SER A 52 -22.27 -38.61 -2.76
C SER A 52 -22.58 -37.17 -3.17
N LYS A 53 -23.66 -36.58 -2.63
CA LYS A 53 -23.99 -35.16 -2.87
C LYS A 53 -23.27 -34.20 -1.92
N ASP A 54 -22.41 -34.74 -1.05
CA ASP A 54 -21.79 -34.01 0.03
C ASP A 54 -20.59 -33.20 -0.47
N LYS A 55 -20.18 -32.20 0.30
CA LYS A 55 -18.91 -31.51 0.08
C LYS A 55 -17.78 -32.46 0.48
N THR A 56 -16.83 -32.71 -0.43
CA THR A 56 -15.69 -33.60 -0.20
C THR A 56 -14.42 -32.80 -0.02
N LEU A 57 -13.82 -32.94 1.16
CA LEU A 57 -12.55 -32.33 1.52
C LEU A 57 -11.47 -33.41 1.46
N ILE A 58 -10.38 -33.15 0.74
CA ILE A 58 -9.24 -34.08 0.64
C ILE A 58 -7.96 -33.36 1.10
N ALA A 59 -7.32 -33.89 2.13
CA ALA A 59 -6.10 -33.32 2.70
C ALA A 59 -4.85 -33.77 1.91
N CYS A 60 -4.80 -33.47 0.60
CA CYS A 60 -3.65 -33.69 -0.27
C CYS A 60 -3.66 -32.74 -1.47
N THR A 61 -2.67 -31.85 -1.58
CA THR A 61 -2.47 -30.98 -2.75
C THR A 61 -1.55 -31.57 -3.80
N GLN A 62 -0.60 -32.45 -3.43
CA GLN A 62 0.33 -33.06 -4.38
C GLN A 62 -0.40 -33.79 -5.51
N GLU A 63 -1.49 -34.48 -5.17
CA GLU A 63 -2.30 -35.26 -6.12
C GLU A 63 -3.63 -34.55 -6.43
N ALA A 64 -3.68 -33.20 -6.29
CA ALA A 64 -4.89 -32.43 -6.55
C ALA A 64 -5.39 -32.59 -7.99
N MET A 65 -4.49 -32.70 -8.97
CA MET A 65 -4.86 -32.99 -10.36
C MET A 65 -5.59 -34.34 -10.48
N PHE A 66 -5.03 -35.41 -9.89
CA PHE A 66 -5.67 -36.73 -9.90
C PHE A 66 -7.08 -36.69 -9.30
N PHE A 67 -7.26 -36.02 -8.16
CA PHE A 67 -8.60 -35.89 -7.56
C PHE A 67 -9.52 -34.99 -8.38
N GLY A 68 -8.98 -33.95 -9.02
CA GLY A 68 -9.70 -33.06 -9.94
C GLY A 68 -10.25 -33.84 -11.14
N ASP A 69 -9.39 -34.61 -11.82
CA ASP A 69 -9.78 -35.47 -12.94
C ASP A 69 -10.85 -36.48 -12.51
N LEU A 70 -10.66 -37.14 -11.37
CA LEU A 70 -11.64 -38.07 -10.81
C LEU A 70 -12.97 -37.38 -10.47
N ALA A 71 -12.93 -36.14 -9.97
CA ALA A 71 -14.13 -35.37 -9.67
C ALA A 71 -14.84 -34.90 -10.95
N GLU A 72 -14.11 -34.55 -12.00
CA GLU A 72 -14.68 -34.20 -13.31
C GLU A 72 -15.38 -35.41 -13.95
N GLU A 73 -14.74 -36.59 -13.94
CA GLU A 73 -15.34 -37.85 -14.39
C GLU A 73 -16.66 -38.19 -13.66
N LEU A 74 -16.79 -37.74 -12.41
CA LEU A 74 -17.93 -38.02 -11.53
C LEU A 74 -18.90 -36.84 -11.40
N ASP A 75 -18.74 -35.76 -12.18
CA ASP A 75 -19.56 -34.53 -12.11
C ASP A 75 -19.63 -33.96 -10.67
N ALA A 76 -18.47 -33.91 -10.02
CA ALA A 76 -18.28 -33.57 -8.61
C ALA A 76 -17.30 -32.41 -8.37
N GLY A 77 -16.79 -31.78 -9.43
CA GLY A 77 -15.75 -30.75 -9.36
C GLY A 77 -16.07 -29.60 -8.40
N GLU A 78 -17.30 -29.05 -8.45
CA GLU A 78 -17.73 -27.94 -7.59
C GLU A 78 -17.78 -28.30 -6.08
N ARG A 79 -17.73 -29.59 -5.74
CA ARG A 79 -17.83 -30.10 -4.37
C ARG A 79 -16.51 -30.62 -3.82
N LEU A 80 -15.47 -30.73 -4.65
CA LEU A 80 -14.14 -31.15 -4.24
C LEU A 80 -13.32 -29.95 -3.79
N TYR A 81 -12.68 -30.08 -2.62
CA TYR A 81 -11.71 -29.11 -2.13
C TYR A 81 -10.48 -29.85 -1.61
N THR A 82 -9.31 -29.48 -2.13
CA THR A 82 -8.02 -30.05 -1.73
C THR A 82 -7.20 -29.05 -0.93
N PHE A 83 -6.49 -29.51 0.11
CA PHE A 83 -5.59 -28.67 0.90
C PHE A 83 -4.43 -29.47 1.48
N ASP A 84 -3.38 -28.78 1.90
CA ASP A 84 -2.14 -29.41 2.35
C ASP A 84 -2.01 -29.39 3.88
N ILE A 85 -1.83 -30.57 4.45
CA ILE A 85 -1.46 -30.78 5.86
C ILE A 85 -0.21 -31.65 6.01
N ARG A 86 0.43 -32.00 4.89
CA ARG A 86 1.58 -32.92 4.83
C ARG A 86 2.86 -32.11 4.68
N ASP A 87 3.04 -31.41 3.57
CA ASP A 87 4.31 -30.71 3.29
C ASP A 87 4.42 -29.48 4.19
N ARG A 88 3.31 -28.76 4.40
CA ARG A 88 3.25 -27.63 5.33
C ARG A 88 3.29 -28.04 6.81
N ALA A 89 3.03 -29.30 7.18
CA ALA A 89 2.91 -29.70 8.59
C ALA A 89 3.34 -31.13 8.93
N GLY A 90 2.67 -32.15 8.38
CA GLY A 90 2.79 -33.55 8.81
C GLY A 90 4.18 -34.17 8.61
N TRP A 91 4.94 -33.71 7.62
CA TRP A 91 6.35 -34.06 7.45
C TRP A 91 7.23 -33.11 8.28
N THR A 92 7.38 -33.45 9.56
CA THR A 92 8.21 -32.73 10.52
C THR A 92 9.00 -33.70 11.40
N SER A 93 10.21 -33.31 11.80
CA SER A 93 11.06 -34.07 12.73
C SER A 93 10.51 -34.14 14.15
N ASP A 94 9.60 -33.23 14.53
CA ASP A 94 8.99 -33.18 15.87
C ASP A 94 7.99 -34.32 16.13
N GLY A 95 7.71 -35.10 15.09
CA GLY A 95 6.96 -36.36 15.15
C GLY A 95 5.45 -36.21 15.06
N ALA A 96 4.82 -35.23 15.71
CA ALA A 96 3.37 -35.01 15.63
C ALA A 96 3.00 -33.51 15.60
N ALA A 97 2.48 -33.04 14.47
CA ALA A 97 2.08 -31.66 14.26
C ALA A 97 0.55 -31.47 14.28
N PHE A 98 -0.16 -32.17 15.18
CA PHE A 98 -1.64 -32.24 15.16
C PHE A 98 -2.31 -30.86 15.24
N ALA A 99 -1.85 -29.99 16.15
CA ALA A 99 -2.40 -28.66 16.31
C ALA A 99 -2.19 -27.78 15.06
N LYS A 100 -1.04 -27.92 14.41
CA LYS A 100 -0.71 -27.23 13.17
C LYS A 100 -1.52 -27.76 11.98
N GLN A 101 -1.71 -29.08 11.88
CA GLN A 101 -2.58 -29.68 10.87
C GLN A 101 -4.03 -29.21 11.03
N ALA A 102 -4.53 -29.13 12.27
CA ALA A 102 -5.85 -28.58 12.58
C ALA A 102 -5.97 -27.09 12.18
N ALA A 103 -4.94 -26.29 12.45
CA ALA A 103 -4.90 -24.88 12.06
C ALA A 103 -4.99 -24.69 10.53
N LEU A 104 -4.16 -25.41 9.77
CA LEU A 104 -4.16 -25.35 8.31
C LEU A 104 -5.48 -25.88 7.71
N THR A 105 -6.07 -26.90 8.33
CA THR A 105 -7.40 -27.42 7.94
C THR A 105 -8.48 -26.35 8.13
N ALA A 106 -8.46 -25.62 9.25
CA ALA A 106 -9.43 -24.57 9.51
C ALA A 106 -9.26 -23.36 8.56
N ASP A 107 -8.02 -22.99 8.22
CA ASP A 107 -7.70 -21.95 7.22
C ASP A 107 -8.24 -22.31 5.83
N ALA A 108 -8.01 -23.55 5.39
CA ALA A 108 -8.44 -24.04 4.08
C ALA A 108 -9.97 -24.01 3.85
N LEU A 109 -10.77 -23.90 4.92
CA LEU A 109 -12.22 -23.80 4.83
C LEU A 109 -12.75 -22.37 4.72
N LEU A 110 -11.88 -21.38 4.88
CA LEU A 110 -12.26 -19.99 4.70
C LEU A 110 -12.55 -19.73 3.22
N LYS A 111 -13.64 -19.01 2.96
CA LYS A 111 -13.95 -18.55 1.61
C LYS A 111 -12.98 -17.45 1.24
N HIS A 112 -12.19 -17.67 0.20
CA HIS A 112 -11.33 -16.63 -0.36
C HIS A 112 -12.19 -15.57 -1.05
N PRO A 113 -12.01 -14.28 -0.74
CA PRO A 113 -12.64 -13.20 -1.52
C PRO A 113 -12.20 -13.27 -2.98
N GLY A 114 -13.09 -12.90 -3.90
CA GLY A 114 -12.73 -12.82 -5.31
C GLY A 114 -11.77 -11.66 -5.57
N THR A 115 -10.85 -11.86 -6.51
CA THR A 115 -9.90 -10.85 -6.96
C THR A 115 -10.56 -9.98 -8.03
N PRO A 116 -10.58 -8.65 -7.90
CA PRO A 116 -11.05 -7.78 -8.98
C PRO A 116 -10.05 -7.85 -10.15
N ILE A 117 -10.55 -7.94 -11.38
CA ILE A 117 -9.73 -8.10 -12.59
C ILE A 117 -10.12 -7.07 -13.66
N LYS A 118 -9.19 -6.76 -14.56
CA LYS A 118 -9.43 -6.02 -15.80
C LYS A 118 -8.77 -6.69 -16.99
N ASP A 119 -9.32 -6.48 -18.18
CA ASP A 119 -8.74 -7.00 -19.42
C ASP A 119 -7.61 -6.11 -19.93
N VAL A 120 -6.53 -6.73 -20.40
CA VAL A 120 -5.41 -6.11 -21.10
C VAL A 120 -5.24 -6.82 -22.45
N GLU A 121 -5.15 -6.04 -23.53
CA GLU A 121 -5.01 -6.59 -24.88
C GLU A 121 -3.57 -6.44 -25.41
N SER A 122 -3.09 -7.47 -26.10
CA SER A 122 -1.83 -7.45 -26.86
C SER A 122 -2.07 -7.96 -28.27
N GLN A 123 -1.66 -7.18 -29.26
CA GLN A 123 -1.70 -7.55 -30.69
C GLN A 123 -0.44 -8.33 -31.12
N GLY A 124 0.46 -8.64 -30.19
CA GLY A 124 1.69 -9.36 -30.46
C GLY A 124 2.76 -8.54 -31.19
N VAL A 125 2.72 -7.20 -31.08
CA VAL A 125 3.78 -6.34 -31.63
C VAL A 125 4.98 -6.35 -30.69
N CYS A 126 6.08 -6.96 -31.11
CA CYS A 126 7.26 -7.17 -30.28
C CYS A 126 8.47 -6.39 -30.79
N LEU A 127 9.11 -5.64 -29.90
CA LEU A 127 10.40 -5.01 -30.15
C LEU A 127 11.50 -5.78 -29.40
N ILE A 128 12.45 -6.32 -30.16
CA ILE A 128 13.62 -7.03 -29.63
C ILE A 128 14.83 -6.11 -29.73
N ILE A 129 15.54 -5.92 -28.62
CA ILE A 129 16.70 -5.02 -28.53
C ILE A 129 17.94 -5.76 -28.01
N GLY A 130 19.13 -5.44 -28.54
CA GLY A 130 20.39 -6.01 -28.04
C GLY A 130 21.42 -6.31 -29.12
N PRO A 131 22.42 -7.15 -28.79
CA PRO A 131 23.44 -7.57 -29.73
C PRO A 131 22.85 -8.32 -30.92
N SER A 132 23.41 -8.07 -32.09
CA SER A 132 22.84 -8.52 -33.36
C SER A 132 22.68 -10.03 -33.47
N GLU A 133 23.62 -10.82 -32.93
CA GLU A 133 23.55 -12.27 -32.91
C GLU A 133 22.32 -12.78 -32.14
N LEU A 134 22.13 -12.31 -30.90
CA LEU A 134 21.01 -12.72 -30.05
C LEU A 134 19.67 -12.22 -30.59
N VAL A 135 19.61 -10.96 -31.04
CA VAL A 135 18.39 -10.34 -31.58
C VAL A 135 17.91 -11.07 -32.83
N ILE A 136 18.82 -11.36 -33.77
CA ILE A 136 18.46 -12.04 -35.02
C ILE A 136 18.02 -13.48 -34.76
N ASP A 137 18.63 -14.17 -33.80
CA ASP A 137 18.20 -15.53 -33.44
C ASP A 137 16.81 -15.54 -32.79
N ALA A 138 16.58 -14.67 -31.81
CA ALA A 138 15.28 -14.50 -31.17
C ALA A 138 14.19 -14.12 -32.19
N ALA A 139 14.49 -13.19 -33.10
CA ALA A 139 13.55 -12.74 -34.12
C ALA A 139 13.08 -13.87 -35.04
N LYS A 140 13.98 -14.74 -35.50
CA LYS A 140 13.61 -15.89 -36.34
C LYS A 140 12.63 -16.83 -35.66
N ARG A 141 12.76 -17.01 -34.34
CA ARG A 141 11.90 -17.89 -33.54
C ARG A 141 10.55 -17.24 -33.21
N LEU A 142 10.52 -15.92 -33.03
CA LEU A 142 9.33 -15.17 -32.66
C LEU A 142 8.46 -14.74 -33.86
N SER A 143 9.04 -14.61 -35.05
CA SER A 143 8.35 -14.06 -36.23
C SER A 143 7.16 -14.89 -36.73
N ASP A 144 7.04 -16.16 -36.30
CA ASP A 144 5.88 -17.00 -36.63
C ASP A 144 4.67 -16.69 -35.75
N ALA A 145 4.90 -16.12 -34.56
CA ALA A 145 3.86 -15.82 -33.56
C ALA A 145 3.61 -14.31 -33.38
N LEU A 146 4.64 -13.47 -33.56
CA LEU A 146 4.62 -12.05 -33.23
C LEU A 146 5.01 -11.17 -34.43
N ALA A 147 4.51 -9.94 -34.45
CA ALA A 147 4.98 -8.91 -35.37
C ALA A 147 6.29 -8.29 -34.83
N VAL A 148 7.43 -8.77 -35.33
CA VAL A 148 8.75 -8.47 -34.76
C VAL A 148 9.44 -7.29 -35.44
N THR A 149 9.91 -6.34 -34.62
CA THR A 149 10.89 -5.33 -34.99
C THR A 149 12.19 -5.58 -34.21
N CYS A 150 13.33 -5.57 -34.90
CA CYS A 150 14.65 -5.77 -34.32
C CYS A 150 15.42 -4.46 -34.27
N LEU A 151 15.90 -4.07 -33.09
CA LEU A 151 16.82 -2.96 -32.90
C LEU A 151 18.18 -3.50 -32.40
N ILE A 152 19.15 -3.55 -33.30
CA ILE A 152 20.49 -4.04 -32.98
C ILE A 152 21.39 -2.90 -32.49
N THR A 153 22.21 -3.18 -31.47
CA THR A 153 23.11 -2.19 -30.85
C THR A 153 24.50 -2.16 -31.50
N ASP A 154 24.87 -3.21 -32.21
CA ASP A 154 26.12 -3.35 -32.97
C ASP A 154 25.84 -3.54 -34.46
N LYS A 155 26.85 -3.27 -35.28
CA LYS A 155 26.79 -3.49 -36.72
C LYS A 155 27.42 -4.86 -37.05
N PRO A 156 26.63 -5.86 -37.50
CA PRO A 156 27.16 -7.13 -37.97
C PRO A 156 28.07 -6.96 -39.18
N ASP A 157 29.05 -7.86 -39.29
CA ASP A 157 29.87 -8.01 -40.50
C ASP A 157 29.03 -8.43 -41.71
N PHE A 158 27.97 -9.22 -41.49
CA PHE A 158 27.11 -9.70 -42.56
C PHE A 158 25.63 -9.62 -42.19
N ILE A 159 24.86 -8.93 -43.03
CA ILE A 159 23.42 -8.71 -42.82
C ILE A 159 22.64 -9.02 -44.09
N ARG A 160 21.58 -9.81 -43.93
CA ARG A 160 20.58 -10.05 -44.97
C ARG A 160 19.23 -9.53 -44.52
N PRO A 161 18.48 -8.84 -45.39
CA PRO A 161 17.09 -8.50 -45.10
C PRO A 161 16.29 -9.80 -44.98
N HIS A 162 15.46 -9.90 -43.94
CA HIS A 162 14.49 -10.97 -43.80
C HIS A 162 13.09 -10.45 -44.16
N SER A 163 12.19 -11.33 -44.56
CA SER A 163 10.82 -10.92 -44.90
C SER A 163 9.89 -10.87 -43.68
N SER A 164 10.19 -11.68 -42.65
CA SER A 164 9.33 -11.85 -41.48
C SER A 164 9.54 -10.85 -40.35
N TYR A 165 10.60 -10.03 -40.39
CA TYR A 165 10.86 -9.02 -39.37
C TYR A 165 11.58 -7.80 -39.96
N ASP A 166 11.40 -6.64 -39.32
CA ASP A 166 12.14 -5.42 -39.65
C ASP A 166 13.41 -5.31 -38.80
N LEU A 167 14.46 -4.69 -39.37
CA LEU A 167 15.76 -4.55 -38.73
C LEU A 167 16.28 -3.12 -38.83
N ALA A 168 16.67 -2.55 -37.69
CA ALA A 168 17.28 -1.23 -37.60
C ALA A 168 18.47 -1.25 -36.63
N LEU A 169 19.44 -0.38 -36.88
CA LEU A 169 20.52 -0.05 -35.95
C LEU A 169 20.07 1.11 -35.05
N GLY A 170 20.41 1.08 -33.77
CA GLY A 170 20.19 2.19 -32.85
C GLY A 170 20.24 1.75 -31.40
N THR A 171 20.03 2.70 -30.50
CA THR A 171 20.01 2.47 -29.05
C THR A 171 18.78 3.14 -28.43
N LEU A 172 18.13 2.48 -27.48
CA LEU A 172 17.04 3.10 -26.73
C LEU A 172 17.58 4.16 -25.77
N SER A 173 16.96 5.34 -25.78
CA SER A 173 17.23 6.42 -24.82
C SER A 173 16.15 6.55 -23.76
N ALA A 174 14.91 6.18 -24.07
CA ALA A 174 13.80 6.19 -23.12
C ALA A 174 12.76 5.13 -23.50
N ALA A 175 12.09 4.58 -22.48
CA ALA A 175 10.92 3.73 -22.63
C ALA A 175 9.89 4.10 -21.54
N GLU A 176 8.62 4.12 -21.93
CA GLU A 176 7.48 4.37 -21.04
C GLU A 176 6.31 3.44 -21.43
N GLY A 177 5.30 3.36 -20.57
CA GLY A 177 4.11 2.55 -20.81
C GLY A 177 4.12 1.18 -20.14
N THR A 178 3.24 0.32 -20.64
CA THR A 178 2.83 -0.94 -20.00
C THR A 178 2.60 -2.02 -21.04
N PHE A 179 2.37 -3.25 -20.59
CA PHE A 179 2.04 -4.36 -21.48
C PHE A 179 0.87 -4.01 -22.40
N GLY A 180 1.05 -4.20 -23.71
CA GLY A 180 0.07 -3.80 -24.74
C GLY A 180 0.18 -2.34 -25.20
N ASN A 181 1.00 -1.51 -24.54
CA ASN A 181 1.12 -0.09 -24.87
C ASN A 181 2.47 0.51 -24.41
N PHE A 182 3.58 -0.08 -24.84
CA PHE A 182 4.90 0.54 -24.64
C PHE A 182 5.18 1.59 -25.72
N SER A 183 5.83 2.67 -25.30
CA SER A 183 6.36 3.75 -26.15
C SER A 183 7.86 3.86 -25.92
N VAL A 184 8.63 3.83 -27.00
CA VAL A 184 10.09 3.90 -26.94
C VAL A 184 10.66 5.03 -27.79
N VAL A 185 11.79 5.57 -27.35
CA VAL A 185 12.58 6.56 -28.08
C VAL A 185 13.94 5.97 -28.44
N VAL A 186 14.26 6.01 -29.73
CA VAL A 186 15.48 5.44 -30.30
C VAL A 186 16.42 6.55 -30.79
N GLU A 187 17.66 6.50 -30.35
CA GLU A 187 18.76 7.31 -30.86
C GLU A 187 19.56 6.57 -31.92
N GLY A 188 20.05 7.31 -32.92
CA GLY A 188 20.81 6.73 -34.02
C GLY A 188 20.01 5.76 -34.89
N TYR A 189 18.68 5.83 -34.88
CA TYR A 189 17.79 4.94 -35.63
C TYR A 189 18.13 4.96 -37.12
N ALA A 190 18.60 3.83 -37.63
CA ALA A 190 18.96 3.64 -39.03
C ALA A 190 18.36 2.31 -39.51
N PRO A 191 17.24 2.31 -40.25
CA PRO A 191 16.63 1.08 -40.77
C PRO A 191 17.51 0.46 -41.86
N ILE A 192 17.42 -0.86 -42.02
CA ILE A 192 18.15 -1.57 -43.08
C ILE A 192 17.64 -1.16 -44.46
N LYS A 193 18.56 -0.86 -45.37
CA LYS A 193 18.24 -0.63 -46.78
C LYS A 193 18.08 -1.97 -47.49
N ARG A 194 16.87 -2.27 -47.96
CA ARG A 194 16.57 -3.51 -48.71
C ARG A 194 17.13 -3.40 -50.14
N THR A 195 18.31 -3.96 -50.40
CA THR A 195 18.94 -4.02 -51.74
C THR A 195 19.04 -5.47 -52.25
N GLY A 196 18.95 -5.68 -53.57
CA GLY A 196 18.87 -7.03 -54.16
C GLY A 196 20.20 -7.72 -54.51
N ARG A 197 21.32 -6.98 -54.54
CA ARG A 197 22.67 -7.52 -54.82
C ARG A 197 23.72 -6.69 -54.09
N GLY A 198 24.61 -7.33 -53.33
CA GLY A 198 25.69 -6.69 -52.55
C GLY A 198 25.47 -6.77 -51.04
N GLU A 199 26.35 -6.14 -50.27
CA GLU A 199 26.18 -6.00 -48.81
C GLU A 199 25.00 -5.08 -48.50
N SER A 200 24.21 -5.46 -47.50
CA SER A 200 23.13 -4.61 -47.00
C SER A 200 23.72 -3.51 -46.14
N THR A 201 23.27 -2.27 -46.35
CA THR A 201 23.67 -1.10 -45.58
C THR A 201 22.49 -0.56 -44.79
N PHE A 202 22.74 0.27 -43.78
CA PHE A 202 21.70 1.03 -43.11
C PHE A 202 21.46 2.38 -43.79
N GLU A 203 20.26 2.92 -43.63
CA GLU A 203 19.94 4.29 -44.03
C GLU A 203 20.66 5.32 -43.15
N THR A 204 20.49 6.61 -43.46
CA THR A 204 21.04 7.68 -42.62
C THR A 204 20.39 7.66 -41.26
N SER A 205 21.20 7.69 -40.20
CA SER A 205 20.71 7.68 -38.83
C SER A 205 19.93 8.95 -38.50
N ARG A 206 18.88 8.79 -37.70
CA ARG A 206 18.10 9.89 -37.13
C ARG A 206 17.92 9.69 -35.62
N ASN A 207 17.89 10.78 -34.90
CA ASN A 207 17.75 10.82 -33.44
C ASN A 207 16.30 11.08 -33.04
N GLY A 208 15.91 10.59 -31.86
CA GLY A 208 14.56 10.75 -31.32
C GLY A 208 13.45 10.03 -32.11
N ALA A 209 13.74 8.90 -32.76
CA ALA A 209 12.71 8.13 -33.44
C ALA A 209 11.78 7.47 -32.42
N LYS A 210 10.46 7.62 -32.59
CA LYS A 210 9.45 7.05 -31.69
C LYS A 210 8.82 5.81 -32.30
N SER A 211 8.60 4.79 -31.47
CA SER A 211 7.88 3.56 -31.85
C SER A 211 7.02 3.08 -30.70
N THR A 212 5.97 2.32 -31.01
CA THR A 212 5.12 1.65 -30.02
C THR A 212 5.20 0.13 -30.22
N CYS A 213 5.03 -0.62 -29.14
CA CYS A 213 4.97 -2.08 -29.15
C CYS A 213 4.20 -2.60 -27.93
N ASP A 214 3.71 -3.83 -28.02
CA ASP A 214 3.00 -4.49 -26.92
C ASP A 214 3.98 -5.19 -25.97
N ILE A 215 5.09 -5.70 -26.53
CA ILE A 215 6.10 -6.52 -25.84
C ILE A 215 7.49 -5.94 -26.10
N LEU A 216 8.31 -5.87 -25.06
CA LEU A 216 9.72 -5.52 -25.11
C LEU A 216 10.57 -6.71 -24.69
N LEU A 217 11.41 -7.23 -25.60
CA LEU A 217 12.42 -8.24 -25.29
C LEU A 217 13.80 -7.60 -25.27
N ASP A 218 14.35 -7.41 -24.06
CA ASP A 218 15.61 -6.73 -23.82
C ASP A 218 16.76 -7.71 -23.59
N LEU A 219 17.58 -7.86 -24.63
CA LEU A 219 18.77 -8.69 -24.68
C LEU A 219 20.05 -7.84 -24.62
N THR A 220 19.98 -6.58 -24.20
CA THR A 220 21.15 -5.68 -24.19
C THR A 220 22.18 -6.06 -23.11
N GLY A 221 21.74 -6.68 -22.01
CA GLY A 221 22.56 -6.89 -20.81
C GLY A 221 22.93 -5.61 -20.05
N GLY A 222 22.47 -4.43 -20.53
CA GLY A 222 22.78 -3.12 -19.94
C GLY A 222 21.86 -2.73 -18.78
N THR A 223 21.85 -1.45 -18.40
CA THR A 223 20.92 -0.94 -17.38
C THR A 223 19.46 -1.19 -17.80
N PRO A 224 18.61 -1.75 -16.92
CA PRO A 224 17.20 -1.95 -17.24
C PRO A 224 16.48 -0.64 -17.59
N LEU A 225 15.50 -0.73 -18.51
CA LEU A 225 14.71 0.41 -18.95
C LEU A 225 13.68 0.86 -17.91
N PHE A 226 13.26 -0.06 -17.03
CA PHE A 226 12.27 0.18 -15.99
C PHE A 226 12.82 -0.24 -14.63
N PRO A 227 12.41 0.42 -13.53
CA PRO A 227 12.72 -0.03 -12.18
C PRO A 227 11.96 -1.33 -11.87
N ALA A 228 12.57 -2.21 -11.06
CA ALA A 228 12.08 -3.58 -10.80
C ALA A 228 11.66 -4.30 -12.09
N PRO A 229 12.60 -4.50 -13.04
CA PRO A 229 12.30 -4.98 -14.38
C PRO A 229 11.56 -6.32 -14.40
N GLU A 230 11.84 -7.20 -13.44
CA GLU A 230 11.17 -8.48 -13.24
C GLU A 230 9.68 -8.37 -12.85
N LYS A 231 9.23 -7.19 -12.39
CA LYS A 231 7.84 -6.91 -12.01
C LYS A 231 7.07 -6.16 -13.11
N ARG A 232 7.70 -5.82 -14.24
CA ARG A 232 7.07 -5.08 -15.35
C ARG A 232 6.51 -6.06 -16.38
N ASN A 233 5.19 -6.27 -16.35
CA ASN A 233 4.50 -7.10 -17.35
C ASN A 233 4.85 -6.67 -18.78
N GLY A 234 5.10 -7.64 -19.66
CA GLY A 234 5.44 -7.40 -21.06
C GLY A 234 6.87 -6.92 -21.34
N TYR A 235 7.65 -6.61 -20.29
CA TYR A 235 9.08 -6.31 -20.41
C TYR A 235 9.90 -7.53 -19.97
N LEU A 236 10.44 -8.26 -20.95
CA LEU A 236 11.20 -9.49 -20.75
C LEU A 236 12.69 -9.17 -20.84
N ARG A 237 13.40 -9.30 -19.72
CA ARG A 237 14.83 -9.00 -19.62
C ARG A 237 15.59 -10.17 -18.98
N PRO A 238 15.97 -11.21 -19.74
CA PRO A 238 16.76 -12.31 -19.21
C PRO A 238 18.21 -11.89 -18.89
N ASP A 239 18.91 -12.69 -18.10
CA ASP A 239 20.38 -12.62 -18.04
C ASP A 239 20.93 -13.15 -19.37
N THR A 240 21.59 -12.28 -20.13
CA THR A 240 22.18 -12.62 -21.44
C THR A 240 23.36 -13.60 -21.33
N GLY A 241 23.95 -13.75 -20.13
CA GLY A 241 24.97 -14.77 -19.86
C GLY A 241 24.41 -16.18 -19.71
N ASP A 242 23.10 -16.30 -19.44
CA ASP A 242 22.39 -17.57 -19.30
C ASP A 242 21.53 -17.84 -20.54
N LEU A 243 22.01 -18.71 -21.42
CA LEU A 243 21.31 -19.08 -22.65
C LEU A 243 19.93 -19.69 -22.36
N LEU A 244 19.76 -20.43 -21.26
CA LEU A 244 18.47 -21.01 -20.91
C LEU A 244 17.47 -19.93 -20.49
N ALA A 245 17.93 -18.90 -19.77
CA ALA A 245 17.09 -17.76 -19.42
C ALA A 245 16.64 -16.99 -20.68
N VAL A 246 17.53 -16.81 -21.66
CA VAL A 246 17.18 -16.20 -22.96
C VAL A 246 16.14 -17.03 -23.71
N GLU A 247 16.34 -18.34 -23.81
CA GLU A 247 15.39 -19.25 -24.46
C GLU A 247 14.01 -19.23 -23.78
N ARG A 248 13.98 -19.20 -22.45
CA ARG A 248 12.72 -19.08 -21.69
C ARG A 248 12.05 -17.74 -21.96
N ALA A 249 12.79 -16.63 -21.97
CA ALA A 249 12.22 -15.32 -22.29
C ALA A 249 11.65 -15.26 -23.72
N ILE A 250 12.30 -15.90 -24.70
CA ILE A 250 11.77 -16.03 -26.07
C ILE A 250 10.47 -16.83 -26.07
N PHE A 251 10.43 -17.97 -25.36
CA PHE A 251 9.21 -18.77 -25.25
C PHE A 251 8.08 -17.98 -24.59
N ASP A 252 8.34 -17.31 -23.46
CA ASP A 252 7.37 -16.50 -22.74
C ASP A 252 6.82 -15.38 -23.63
N ALA A 253 7.68 -14.68 -24.39
CA ALA A 253 7.25 -13.65 -25.35
C ALA A 253 6.25 -14.18 -26.37
N SER A 254 6.46 -15.39 -26.89
CA SER A 254 5.58 -16.00 -27.91
C SER A 254 4.14 -16.22 -27.42
N GLN A 255 3.93 -16.27 -26.10
CA GLN A 255 2.62 -16.51 -25.48
C GLN A 255 1.88 -15.20 -25.14
N LEU A 256 2.50 -14.03 -25.36
CA LEU A 256 1.95 -12.72 -24.96
C LEU A 256 1.04 -12.08 -26.04
N THR A 257 0.20 -12.87 -26.71
CA THR A 257 -0.76 -12.38 -27.71
C THR A 257 -2.19 -12.73 -27.32
N GLY A 258 -3.12 -11.77 -27.44
CA GLY A 258 -4.53 -11.94 -27.10
C GLY A 258 -4.97 -11.07 -25.92
N THR A 259 -6.01 -11.52 -25.23
CA THR A 259 -6.60 -10.84 -24.07
C THR A 259 -6.15 -11.53 -22.78
N PHE A 260 -5.68 -10.73 -21.83
CA PHE A 260 -5.16 -11.18 -20.54
C PHE A 260 -5.95 -10.56 -19.41
N GLU A 261 -6.25 -11.33 -18.37
CA GLU A 261 -6.86 -10.83 -17.15
C GLU A 261 -5.75 -10.34 -16.20
N LYS A 262 -5.84 -9.07 -15.82
CA LYS A 262 -4.92 -8.42 -14.89
C LYS A 262 -5.62 -8.15 -13.56
N PRO A 263 -5.15 -8.73 -12.45
CA PRO A 263 -5.64 -8.41 -11.12
C PRO A 263 -5.46 -6.95 -10.72
N LEU A 264 -6.45 -6.40 -10.04
CA LEU A 264 -6.43 -5.07 -9.42
C LEU A 264 -6.12 -5.21 -7.94
N HIS A 265 -4.82 -5.25 -7.63
CA HIS A 265 -4.36 -5.52 -6.27
C HIS A 265 -4.61 -4.40 -5.26
N ILE A 266 -4.71 -3.15 -5.72
CA ILE A 266 -4.84 -1.97 -4.85
C ILE A 266 -6.16 -1.25 -5.13
N ARG A 267 -6.99 -1.13 -4.09
CA ARG A 267 -8.12 -0.19 -4.07
C ARG A 267 -7.67 1.12 -3.44
N PHE A 268 -7.76 2.20 -4.23
CA PHE A 268 -7.34 3.54 -3.82
C PHE A 268 -8.53 4.48 -3.56
N SER A 269 -8.54 5.09 -2.37
CA SER A 269 -9.55 6.06 -1.91
C SER A 269 -8.91 7.46 -1.77
N PRO A 270 -9.06 8.35 -2.77
CA PRO A 270 -8.41 9.66 -2.79
C PRO A 270 -8.90 10.61 -1.69
N ASP A 271 -10.13 10.45 -1.23
CA ASP A 271 -10.82 11.27 -0.23
C ASP A 271 -10.18 11.20 1.17
N ILE A 272 -9.50 10.10 1.48
CA ILE A 272 -8.76 9.90 2.74
C ILE A 272 -7.23 9.95 2.53
N CYS A 273 -6.77 10.40 1.36
CA CYS A 273 -5.35 10.57 1.08
C CYS A 273 -4.82 11.86 1.73
N ALA A 274 -3.68 11.76 2.42
CA ALA A 274 -3.03 12.89 3.07
C ALA A 274 -1.74 13.32 2.35
N TYR A 275 -1.67 13.13 1.03
CA TYR A 275 -0.47 13.41 0.24
C TYR A 275 -0.13 14.90 0.22
N SER A 276 -1.10 15.74 -0.11
CA SER A 276 -0.92 17.19 -0.17
C SER A 276 -2.25 17.89 0.12
N ARG A 277 -2.18 19.12 0.65
CA ARG A 277 -3.36 19.98 0.79
C ARG A 277 -2.95 21.43 0.70
N ALA A 278 -3.62 22.22 -0.15
CA ALA A 278 -3.26 23.61 -0.41
C ALA A 278 -1.76 23.80 -0.70
N GLU A 279 -1.21 22.96 -1.60
CA GLU A 279 0.21 22.94 -2.02
C GLU A 279 1.22 22.57 -0.92
N GLN A 280 0.77 22.26 0.29
CA GLN A 280 1.63 21.74 1.35
C GLN A 280 1.77 20.23 1.22
N THR A 281 2.99 19.78 0.92
CA THR A 281 3.31 18.34 0.87
C THR A 281 3.21 17.73 2.27
N GLY A 282 2.47 16.64 2.37
CA GLY A 282 2.25 15.86 3.59
C GLY A 282 2.84 14.46 3.50
N CYS A 283 1.97 13.44 3.52
CA CYS A 283 2.37 12.04 3.55
C CYS A 283 2.85 11.55 2.16
N ASN A 284 4.11 11.14 2.05
CA ASN A 284 4.70 10.58 0.81
C ASN A 284 5.14 9.11 0.93
N ARG A 285 4.71 8.40 1.98
CA ARG A 285 5.18 7.04 2.32
C ARG A 285 5.01 6.02 1.18
N CYS A 286 3.90 6.07 0.45
CA CYS A 286 3.65 5.15 -0.66
C CYS A 286 4.57 5.39 -1.87
N LEU A 287 4.95 6.64 -2.12
CA LEU A 287 5.82 7.01 -3.25
C LEU A 287 7.24 6.46 -3.06
N SER A 288 7.73 6.44 -1.82
CA SER A 288 9.09 5.96 -1.52
C SER A 288 9.25 4.44 -1.52
N VAL A 289 8.15 3.68 -1.52
CA VAL A 289 8.18 2.21 -1.42
C VAL A 289 7.66 1.50 -2.67
N CYS A 290 7.32 2.22 -3.73
CA CYS A 290 6.83 1.60 -4.97
C CYS A 290 8.01 1.19 -5.86
N PRO A 291 8.33 -0.11 -5.98
CA PRO A 291 9.50 -0.55 -6.75
C PRO A 291 9.30 -0.39 -8.27
N THR A 292 8.06 -0.43 -8.76
CA THR A 292 7.76 -0.36 -10.20
C THR A 292 7.55 1.06 -10.73
N GLY A 293 7.47 2.06 -9.84
CA GLY A 293 7.11 3.43 -10.20
C GLY A 293 5.64 3.61 -10.59
N ALA A 294 4.75 2.70 -10.17
CA ALA A 294 3.30 2.80 -10.41
C ALA A 294 2.63 3.98 -9.71
N ILE A 295 3.25 4.55 -8.67
CA ILE A 295 2.66 5.62 -7.85
C ILE A 295 3.33 6.94 -8.20
N THR A 296 2.53 7.93 -8.56
CA THR A 296 3.01 9.27 -8.93
C THR A 296 2.18 10.38 -8.26
N PRO A 297 2.75 11.57 -8.00
CA PRO A 297 1.99 12.73 -7.53
C PRO A 297 0.86 13.13 -8.51
N ASN A 298 -0.33 13.44 -7.98
CA ASN A 298 -1.48 13.89 -8.76
C ASN A 298 -2.31 14.94 -8.00
N GLY A 299 -1.85 16.19 -8.03
CA GLY A 299 -2.47 17.32 -7.33
C GLY A 299 -2.37 17.16 -5.81
N GLU A 300 -3.53 17.15 -5.13
CA GLU A 300 -3.62 16.95 -3.67
C GLU A 300 -3.51 15.47 -3.25
N THR A 301 -3.51 14.55 -4.22
CA THR A 301 -3.47 13.09 -4.00
C THR A 301 -2.34 12.45 -4.79
N VAL A 302 -2.24 11.12 -4.74
CA VAL A 302 -1.38 10.33 -5.64
C VAL A 302 -2.25 9.61 -6.67
N LEU A 303 -1.67 9.31 -7.83
CA LEU A 303 -2.21 8.38 -8.81
C LEU A 303 -1.51 7.03 -8.62
N ILE A 304 -2.28 5.95 -8.57
CA ILE A 304 -1.76 4.58 -8.65
C ILE A 304 -2.17 4.05 -10.02
N ASP A 305 -1.19 3.89 -10.90
CA ASP A 305 -1.36 3.28 -12.21
C ASP A 305 -1.50 1.76 -12.04
N ASP A 306 -2.71 1.26 -12.29
CA ASP A 306 -3.02 -0.15 -12.14
C ASP A 306 -2.32 -0.99 -13.21
N ASP A 307 -2.12 -0.50 -14.44
CA ASP A 307 -1.37 -1.16 -15.51
C ASP A 307 0.12 -1.39 -15.16
N ILE A 308 0.73 -0.46 -14.42
CA ILE A 308 2.11 -0.59 -13.92
C ILE A 308 2.17 -1.38 -12.60
N CYS A 309 1.11 -1.39 -11.81
CA CYS A 309 1.08 -2.07 -10.53
C CYS A 309 1.37 -3.57 -10.70
N ALA A 310 2.29 -4.08 -9.88
CA ALA A 310 2.69 -5.50 -9.81
C ALA A 310 2.18 -6.22 -8.55
N GLY A 311 1.38 -5.55 -7.72
CA GLY A 311 0.75 -6.19 -6.56
C GLY A 311 1.67 -6.51 -5.39
N CYS A 312 2.81 -5.83 -5.21
CA CYS A 312 3.71 -6.12 -4.07
C CYS A 312 3.10 -5.78 -2.69
N GLY A 313 2.06 -4.93 -2.63
CA GLY A 313 1.38 -4.57 -1.39
C GLY A 313 2.12 -3.58 -0.47
N ALA A 314 3.37 -3.22 -0.77
CA ALA A 314 4.19 -2.30 0.04
C ALA A 314 3.51 -0.96 0.34
N CYS A 315 2.83 -0.37 -0.65
CA CYS A 315 2.13 0.90 -0.47
C CYS A 315 0.95 0.80 0.50
N ALA A 316 0.24 -0.34 0.50
CA ALA A 316 -0.84 -0.61 1.45
C ALA A 316 -0.29 -0.86 2.85
N ALA A 317 0.89 -1.49 2.96
CA ALA A 317 1.58 -1.72 4.23
C ALA A 317 1.92 -0.43 4.97
N VAL A 318 2.40 0.58 4.23
CA VAL A 318 2.84 1.86 4.80
C VAL A 318 1.75 2.93 4.84
N CYS A 319 0.56 2.69 4.29
CA CYS A 319 -0.49 3.71 4.19
C CYS A 319 -1.18 3.93 5.54
N PRO A 320 -0.98 5.08 6.21
CA PRO A 320 -1.55 5.29 7.53
C PRO A 320 -3.06 5.53 7.48
N SER A 321 -3.56 6.22 6.45
CA SER A 321 -5.00 6.51 6.35
C SER A 321 -5.83 5.35 5.85
N GLY A 322 -5.21 4.32 5.27
CA GLY A 322 -5.92 3.29 4.52
C GLY A 322 -6.35 3.73 3.12
N ALA A 323 -5.89 4.90 2.63
CA ALA A 323 -6.17 5.38 1.27
C ALA A 323 -5.71 4.39 0.20
N ALA A 324 -4.54 3.76 0.37
CA ALA A 324 -4.13 2.61 -0.44
C ALA A 324 -4.41 1.34 0.37
N SER A 325 -5.34 0.52 -0.10
CA SER A 325 -5.72 -0.75 0.53
C SER A 325 -5.46 -1.90 -0.44
N PHE A 326 -4.90 -3.00 0.08
CA PHE A 326 -4.72 -4.22 -0.70
C PHE A 326 -6.07 -4.94 -0.78
N ASP A 327 -6.48 -5.39 -1.96
CA ASP A 327 -7.82 -5.94 -2.24
C ASP A 327 -7.75 -7.34 -2.91
N ASP A 328 -6.59 -8.01 -2.80
CA ASP A 328 -6.31 -9.30 -3.48
C ASP A 328 -5.50 -10.30 -2.61
N PRO A 329 -6.04 -10.78 -1.48
CA PRO A 329 -7.32 -10.44 -0.87
C PRO A 329 -7.23 -9.23 0.09
N PRO A 330 -8.38 -8.70 0.53
CA PRO A 330 -8.45 -7.66 1.56
C PRO A 330 -7.71 -8.05 2.86
N VAL A 331 -7.13 -7.06 3.54
CA VAL A 331 -6.40 -7.27 4.80
C VAL A 331 -7.26 -7.91 5.90
N GLU A 332 -8.56 -7.62 5.92
CA GLU A 332 -9.52 -8.19 6.87
C GLU A 332 -9.62 -9.71 6.71
N HIS A 333 -9.42 -10.22 5.48
CA HIS A 333 -9.35 -11.65 5.23
C HIS A 333 -8.11 -12.26 5.86
N LEU A 334 -6.95 -11.60 5.74
CA LEU A 334 -5.72 -12.05 6.41
C LEU A 334 -5.88 -12.10 7.94
N PHE A 335 -6.51 -11.08 8.54
CA PHE A 335 -6.82 -11.10 9.98
C PHE A 335 -7.75 -12.25 10.37
N LEU A 336 -8.73 -12.57 9.54
CA LEU A 336 -9.61 -13.73 9.74
C LEU A 336 -8.84 -15.04 9.68
N ARG A 337 -7.92 -15.20 8.72
CA ARG A 337 -7.04 -16.38 8.58
C ARG A 337 -6.20 -16.57 9.84
N LEU A 338 -5.49 -15.53 10.27
CA LEU A 338 -4.66 -15.54 11.49
C LEU A 338 -5.47 -15.97 12.73
N ARG A 339 -6.63 -15.34 12.97
CA ARG A 339 -7.49 -15.67 14.10
C ARG A 339 -7.99 -17.13 14.04
N THR A 340 -8.36 -17.59 12.85
CA THR A 340 -8.89 -18.95 12.64
C THR A 340 -7.83 -20.00 12.94
N MET A 341 -6.62 -19.83 12.39
CA MET A 341 -5.49 -20.71 12.64
C MET A 341 -5.09 -20.73 14.12
N ALA A 342 -4.93 -19.57 14.75
CA ALA A 342 -4.55 -19.48 16.16
C ALA A 342 -5.58 -20.15 17.08
N SER A 343 -6.87 -19.95 16.81
CA SER A 343 -7.95 -20.58 17.56
C SER A 343 -7.97 -22.10 17.38
N ALA A 344 -7.85 -22.59 16.15
CA ALA A 344 -7.85 -24.02 15.85
C ALA A 344 -6.62 -24.73 16.44
N TYR A 345 -5.45 -24.09 16.37
CA TYR A 345 -4.23 -24.60 16.99
C TYR A 345 -4.39 -24.81 18.50
N ARG A 346 -4.95 -23.83 19.22
CA ARG A 346 -5.20 -23.94 20.66
C ARG A 346 -6.28 -24.97 21.01
N GLN A 347 -7.34 -25.07 20.20
CA GLN A 347 -8.40 -26.07 20.41
C GLN A 347 -7.88 -27.51 20.28
N ALA A 348 -6.89 -27.71 19.42
CA ALA A 348 -6.18 -28.99 19.26
C ALA A 348 -5.07 -29.21 20.30
N GLY A 349 -4.98 -28.37 21.34
CA GLY A 349 -4.09 -28.55 22.49
C GLY A 349 -2.70 -27.92 22.36
N GLY A 350 -2.41 -27.18 21.28
CA GLY A 350 -1.15 -26.46 21.13
C GLY A 350 -1.11 -25.16 21.97
N THR A 351 0.08 -24.77 22.43
CA THR A 351 0.23 -23.66 23.40
C THR A 351 0.95 -22.42 22.87
N ALA A 352 2.01 -22.56 22.08
CA ALA A 352 2.85 -21.44 21.60
C ALA A 352 3.05 -21.46 20.07
N PRO A 353 1.99 -21.27 19.25
CA PRO A 353 2.15 -21.27 17.81
C PRO A 353 2.93 -20.06 17.33
N ARG A 354 3.85 -20.22 16.39
CA ARG A 354 4.50 -19.14 15.63
C ARG A 354 3.89 -19.04 14.24
N ILE A 355 3.75 -17.83 13.70
CA ILE A 355 3.33 -17.64 12.30
C ILE A 355 4.53 -17.34 11.41
N LEU A 356 4.59 -17.96 10.24
CA LEU A 356 5.59 -17.69 9.20
C LEU A 356 4.89 -17.19 7.94
N PHE A 357 4.97 -15.88 7.68
CA PHE A 357 4.52 -15.28 6.43
C PHE A 357 5.52 -15.57 5.32
N HIS A 358 5.04 -16.03 4.16
CA HIS A 358 5.87 -16.32 3.00
C HIS A 358 5.11 -16.08 1.69
N ASP A 359 5.82 -15.85 0.59
CA ASP A 359 5.23 -15.87 -0.74
C ASP A 359 5.07 -17.31 -1.25
N ALA A 360 4.12 -17.51 -2.17
CA ALA A 360 3.80 -18.85 -2.67
C ALA A 360 4.91 -19.45 -3.56
N GLU A 361 5.70 -18.63 -4.25
CA GLU A 361 6.70 -19.07 -5.21
C GLU A 361 8.00 -19.51 -4.53
N PHE A 362 8.69 -18.61 -3.86
CA PHE A 362 9.97 -18.88 -3.23
C PHE A 362 9.78 -19.59 -1.88
N GLY A 363 9.03 -18.96 -0.96
CA GLY A 363 8.84 -19.51 0.37
C GLY A 363 8.06 -20.83 0.37
N GLY A 364 7.04 -20.93 -0.48
CA GLY A 364 6.26 -22.16 -0.65
C GLY A 364 7.12 -23.33 -1.14
N GLU A 365 7.98 -23.12 -2.14
CA GLU A 365 8.90 -24.16 -2.62
C GLU A 365 9.96 -24.51 -1.57
N LEU A 366 10.50 -23.53 -0.83
CA LEU A 366 11.47 -23.78 0.23
C LEU A 366 10.89 -24.69 1.32
N ILE A 367 9.64 -24.45 1.72
CA ILE A 367 8.90 -25.27 2.70
C ILE A 367 8.68 -26.69 2.17
N LYS A 368 8.26 -26.84 0.91
CA LYS A 368 8.09 -28.17 0.29
C LYS A 368 9.40 -28.94 0.27
N MET A 369 10.51 -28.31 -0.13
CA MET A 369 11.83 -28.94 -0.16
C MET A 369 12.30 -29.34 1.24
N SER A 370 12.14 -28.46 2.23
CA SER A 370 12.42 -28.76 3.64
C SER A 370 11.61 -29.97 4.12
N SER A 371 10.31 -30.01 3.85
CA SER A 371 9.44 -31.11 4.28
C SER A 371 9.81 -32.46 3.66
N ARG A 372 10.30 -32.46 2.41
CA ARG A 372 10.56 -33.68 1.65
C ARG A 372 11.96 -34.24 1.85
N PHE A 373 12.96 -33.36 1.99
CA PHE A 373 14.37 -33.74 2.01
C PHE A 373 15.09 -33.38 3.31
N GLY A 374 14.48 -32.57 4.17
CA GLY A 374 15.04 -32.12 5.44
C GLY A 374 14.19 -32.50 6.65
N ARG A 375 14.21 -31.65 7.68
CA ARG A 375 13.44 -31.85 8.92
C ARG A 375 11.99 -31.40 8.80
N GLY A 376 11.66 -30.61 7.78
CA GLY A 376 10.41 -29.89 7.72
C GLY A 376 10.30 -28.80 8.77
N LEU A 377 9.22 -28.02 8.67
CA LEU A 377 8.94 -26.96 9.63
C LEU A 377 8.61 -27.54 11.02
N PRO A 378 9.03 -26.88 12.11
CA PRO A 378 8.62 -27.26 13.47
C PRO A 378 7.10 -27.38 13.62
N ALA A 379 6.67 -28.19 14.59
CA ALA A 379 5.26 -28.43 14.87
C ALA A 379 4.52 -27.17 15.34
N ASP A 380 5.23 -26.18 15.87
CA ASP A 380 4.69 -24.90 16.33
C ASP A 380 4.71 -23.79 15.28
N VAL A 381 5.45 -23.95 14.17
CA VAL A 381 5.52 -22.93 13.10
C VAL A 381 4.43 -23.16 12.06
N ILE A 382 3.44 -22.29 12.00
CA ILE A 382 2.35 -22.34 11.03
C ILE A 382 2.72 -21.45 9.82
N PRO A 383 2.95 -22.02 8.62
CA PRO A 383 3.20 -21.22 7.43
C PRO A 383 1.89 -20.63 6.91
N ILE A 384 1.91 -19.35 6.55
CA ILE A 384 0.83 -18.66 5.84
C ILE A 384 1.38 -18.02 4.57
N ASP A 385 0.76 -18.39 3.46
CA ASP A 385 1.01 -17.81 2.15
C ASP A 385 0.32 -16.44 2.04
N VAL A 386 1.07 -15.45 1.58
CA VAL A 386 0.60 -14.12 1.18
C VAL A 386 1.00 -13.87 -0.27
N TYR A 387 0.29 -12.97 -0.96
CA TYR A 387 0.57 -12.67 -2.36
C TYR A 387 2.02 -12.17 -2.55
N ASN A 388 2.45 -11.26 -1.68
CA ASN A 388 3.83 -10.78 -1.60
C ASN A 388 4.15 -10.41 -0.15
N VAL A 389 5.35 -10.73 0.31
CA VAL A 389 5.78 -10.47 1.70
C VAL A 389 5.99 -8.98 1.97
N GLU A 390 6.23 -8.17 0.95
CA GLU A 390 6.30 -6.71 1.09
C GLU A 390 4.99 -6.06 1.55
N GLY A 391 3.85 -6.76 1.42
CA GLY A 391 2.55 -6.32 1.91
C GLY A 391 2.30 -6.56 3.41
N VAL A 392 3.19 -7.31 4.08
CA VAL A 392 3.09 -7.61 5.52
C VAL A 392 3.65 -6.42 6.30
N GLY A 393 2.77 -5.67 6.97
CA GLY A 393 3.13 -4.51 7.78
C GLY A 393 3.03 -4.77 9.27
N HIS A 394 3.34 -3.74 10.06
CA HIS A 394 3.25 -3.79 11.52
C HIS A 394 1.84 -4.20 12.02
N ALA A 395 0.78 -3.84 11.31
CA ALA A 395 -0.58 -4.20 11.67
C ALA A 395 -0.84 -5.71 11.60
N GLU A 396 -0.37 -6.38 10.54
CA GLU A 396 -0.47 -7.84 10.38
C GLU A 396 0.35 -8.59 11.44
N LEU A 397 1.56 -8.08 11.73
CA LEU A 397 2.43 -8.63 12.76
C LEU A 397 1.79 -8.51 14.15
N MET A 398 1.28 -7.33 14.51
CA MET A 398 0.60 -7.12 15.80
C MET A 398 -0.71 -7.89 15.87
N ALA A 399 -1.45 -8.01 14.76
CA ALA A 399 -2.64 -8.84 14.69
C ALA A 399 -2.32 -10.31 14.98
N ALA A 400 -1.25 -10.86 14.41
CA ALA A 400 -0.82 -12.22 14.68
C ALA A 400 -0.51 -12.43 16.16
N LEU A 401 0.34 -11.59 16.76
CA LEU A 401 0.68 -11.73 18.18
C LEU A 401 -0.56 -11.61 19.06
N SER A 402 -1.42 -10.61 18.81
CA SER A 402 -2.61 -10.35 19.63
C SER A 402 -3.72 -11.41 19.50
N VAL A 403 -3.80 -12.17 18.40
CA VAL A 403 -4.70 -13.35 18.33
C VAL A 403 -4.11 -14.61 18.99
N GLY A 404 -2.87 -14.53 19.47
CA GLY A 404 -2.20 -15.52 20.31
C GLY A 404 -1.16 -16.37 19.59
N PHE A 405 -0.53 -15.85 18.53
CA PHE A 405 0.77 -16.37 18.08
C PHE A 405 1.89 -15.87 19.01
N ALA A 406 2.88 -16.70 19.28
CA ALA A 406 4.02 -16.39 20.12
C ALA A 406 5.08 -15.56 19.37
N GLU A 407 5.28 -15.82 18.08
CA GLU A 407 6.13 -15.02 17.19
C GLU A 407 5.45 -14.81 15.84
N ALA A 408 5.81 -13.73 15.16
CA ALA A 408 5.42 -13.44 13.78
C ALA A 408 6.65 -13.18 12.91
N LEU A 409 6.93 -14.14 12.03
CA LEU A 409 8.15 -14.21 11.22
C LEU A 409 7.81 -13.98 9.75
N VAL A 410 8.66 -13.26 9.02
CA VAL A 410 8.47 -13.01 7.58
C VAL A 410 9.66 -13.58 6.81
N LEU A 411 9.43 -14.59 5.97
CA LEU A 411 10.46 -15.16 5.11
C LEU A 411 10.62 -14.31 3.84
N MET A 412 11.76 -13.65 3.71
CA MET A 412 12.04 -12.78 2.58
C MET A 412 12.53 -13.58 1.37
N SER A 413 11.89 -13.39 0.22
CA SER A 413 12.41 -13.87 -1.07
C SER A 413 13.59 -13.00 -1.52
N PRO A 414 14.65 -13.58 -2.15
CA PRO A 414 15.81 -12.84 -2.62
C PRO A 414 15.52 -11.69 -3.60
N LYS A 415 14.35 -11.71 -4.26
CA LYS A 415 13.91 -10.70 -5.22
C LYS A 415 13.02 -9.61 -4.60
N SER A 416 12.68 -9.72 -3.32
CA SER A 416 11.78 -8.79 -2.65
C SER A 416 12.46 -7.45 -2.41
N ASP A 417 11.70 -6.36 -2.50
CA ASP A 417 12.21 -5.05 -2.06
C ASP A 417 12.20 -4.98 -0.52
N LEU A 418 13.33 -4.59 0.08
CA LEU A 418 13.49 -4.58 1.54
C LEU A 418 12.97 -3.29 2.19
N THR A 419 12.78 -2.21 1.43
CA THR A 419 12.53 -0.86 1.95
C THR A 419 11.28 -0.80 2.82
N ALA A 420 10.18 -1.41 2.35
CA ALA A 420 8.94 -1.45 3.14
C ALA A 420 9.05 -2.43 4.33
N PRO A 421 9.40 -3.72 4.14
CA PRO A 421 9.56 -4.67 5.24
C PRO A 421 10.43 -4.19 6.40
N GLU A 422 11.60 -3.60 6.11
CA GLU A 422 12.53 -3.13 7.14
C GLU A 422 11.90 -2.04 8.01
N GLY A 423 11.29 -1.01 7.39
CA GLY A 423 10.62 0.06 8.14
C GLY A 423 9.37 -0.42 8.89
N GLN A 424 8.68 -1.44 8.38
CA GLN A 424 7.53 -2.04 9.06
C GLN A 424 7.95 -2.87 10.28
N ILE A 425 9.07 -3.58 10.19
CA ILE A 425 9.64 -4.36 11.28
C ILE A 425 10.22 -3.43 12.35
N GLU A 426 10.95 -2.37 11.98
CA GLU A 426 11.43 -1.37 12.93
C GLU A 426 10.28 -0.77 13.76
N LEU A 427 9.17 -0.41 13.10
CA LEU A 427 7.97 0.08 13.78
C LEU A 427 7.33 -1.00 14.68
N ALA A 428 7.22 -2.23 14.21
CA ALA A 428 6.66 -3.35 14.98
C ALA A 428 7.49 -3.67 16.23
N GLN A 429 8.82 -3.64 16.12
CA GLN A 429 9.74 -3.84 17.24
C GLN A 429 9.63 -2.73 18.27
N ALA A 430 9.61 -1.46 17.83
CA ALA A 430 9.42 -0.34 18.74
C ALA A 430 8.07 -0.38 19.49
N LEU A 431 7.01 -0.84 18.82
CA LEU A 431 5.71 -1.08 19.45
C LEU A 431 5.81 -2.13 20.56
N LEU A 432 6.47 -3.26 20.30
CA LEU A 432 6.65 -4.34 21.27
C LEU A 432 7.51 -3.93 22.46
N GLU A 433 8.66 -3.31 22.21
CA GLU A 433 9.53 -2.79 23.26
C GLU A 433 8.79 -1.77 24.15
N GLY A 434 7.95 -0.93 23.52
CA GLY A 434 7.12 0.04 24.21
C GLY A 434 6.14 -0.55 25.23
N VAL A 435 5.71 -1.80 25.04
CA VAL A 435 4.83 -2.53 25.97
C VAL A 435 5.57 -3.57 26.81
N GLY A 436 6.91 -3.57 26.76
CA GLY A 436 7.77 -4.46 27.56
C GLY A 436 7.96 -5.87 26.99
N HIS A 437 7.57 -6.11 25.73
CA HIS A 437 7.85 -7.35 25.02
C HIS A 437 9.17 -7.29 24.26
N LYS A 438 9.72 -8.46 23.94
CA LYS A 438 10.98 -8.59 23.18
C LYS A 438 10.78 -8.19 21.72
N ALA A 439 11.72 -7.44 21.15
CA ALA A 439 11.70 -7.08 19.73
C ALA A 439 11.78 -8.31 18.82
N GLU A 440 12.46 -9.37 19.26
CA GLU A 440 12.71 -10.59 18.49
C GLU A 440 11.46 -11.44 18.23
N LEU A 441 10.31 -11.10 18.84
CA LEU A 441 9.03 -11.73 18.51
C LEU A 441 8.59 -11.43 17.07
N VAL A 442 9.14 -10.38 16.45
CA VAL A 442 8.94 -10.06 15.03
C VAL A 442 10.27 -9.90 14.32
N ARG A 443 10.48 -10.68 13.25
CA ARG A 443 11.77 -10.72 12.52
C ARG A 443 11.58 -11.01 11.04
N LEU A 444 12.47 -10.44 10.23
CA LEU A 444 12.70 -10.86 8.85
C LEU A 444 13.68 -12.03 8.86
N LEU A 445 13.31 -13.09 8.14
CA LEU A 445 14.16 -14.26 7.92
C LEU A 445 14.71 -14.21 6.50
N HIS A 446 16.02 -14.39 6.40
CA HIS A 446 16.73 -14.51 5.13
C HIS A 446 17.31 -15.91 5.05
N ALA A 447 16.61 -16.81 4.36
CA ALA A 447 17.05 -18.17 4.10
C ALA A 447 16.93 -18.44 2.61
N THR A 448 18.03 -18.84 1.97
CA THR A 448 18.08 -19.15 0.52
C THR A 448 17.93 -20.63 0.21
N ASP A 449 18.00 -21.47 1.24
CA ASP A 449 17.99 -22.93 1.15
C ASP A 449 17.26 -23.53 2.37
N PRO A 450 16.76 -24.78 2.25
CA PRO A 450 15.99 -25.42 3.30
C PRO A 450 16.76 -25.61 4.62
N GLU A 451 18.06 -25.91 4.56
CA GLU A 451 18.89 -26.18 5.74
C GLU A 451 18.98 -24.93 6.64
N THR A 452 19.27 -23.78 6.03
CA THR A 452 19.32 -22.49 6.73
C THR A 452 17.96 -22.13 7.34
N LEU A 453 16.85 -22.34 6.61
CA LEU A 453 15.50 -22.08 7.13
C LEU A 453 15.20 -22.96 8.36
N GLU A 454 15.54 -24.24 8.29
CA GLU A 454 15.32 -25.17 9.38
C GLU A 454 16.17 -24.82 10.61
N ASP A 455 17.44 -24.48 10.42
CA ASP A 455 18.32 -24.10 11.53
C ASP A 455 17.77 -22.89 12.29
N ILE A 456 17.31 -21.87 11.58
CA ILE A 456 16.69 -20.67 12.19
C ILE A 456 15.44 -21.04 12.99
N LEU A 457 14.57 -21.91 12.45
CA LEU A 457 13.27 -22.19 13.05
C LEU A 457 13.32 -23.22 14.20
N HIS A 458 14.32 -24.11 14.18
CA HIS A 458 14.53 -25.13 15.22
C HIS A 458 15.46 -24.67 16.36
N ASP A 459 16.09 -23.50 16.27
CA ASP A 459 17.17 -23.06 17.17
C ASP A 459 16.74 -22.93 18.66
N ALA A 460 15.50 -22.54 18.93
CA ALA A 460 15.03 -22.39 20.32
C ALA A 460 13.52 -22.61 20.51
N PRO A 461 13.11 -23.19 21.65
CA PRO A 461 11.71 -23.27 22.04
C PRO A 461 11.18 -21.87 22.37
N VAL A 462 9.93 -21.62 21.98
CA VAL A 462 9.28 -20.32 22.17
C VAL A 462 8.26 -20.39 23.28
N GLU A 463 8.28 -19.39 24.15
CA GLU A 463 7.32 -19.26 25.23
C GLU A 463 6.01 -18.63 24.73
N PRO A 464 4.84 -19.10 25.19
CA PRO A 464 3.57 -18.52 24.80
C PRO A 464 3.43 -17.09 25.35
N LEU A 465 2.88 -16.19 24.53
CA LEU A 465 2.47 -14.87 25.01
C LEU A 465 1.25 -15.00 25.93
N THR A 466 1.29 -14.25 27.03
CA THR A 466 0.25 -14.29 28.07
C THR A 466 -0.67 -13.08 27.93
N HIS A 467 -1.72 -13.22 27.12
CA HIS A 467 -2.82 -12.26 27.00
C HIS A 467 -4.08 -12.95 26.50
N ASP A 468 -5.23 -12.31 26.68
CA ASP A 468 -6.50 -12.79 26.12
C ASP A 468 -6.55 -12.51 24.61
N PRO A 469 -6.77 -13.52 23.75
CA PRO A 469 -6.83 -13.32 22.31
C PRO A 469 -7.91 -12.32 21.89
N ILE A 470 -7.54 -11.36 21.04
CA ILE A 470 -8.48 -10.35 20.56
C ILE A 470 -9.25 -10.79 19.31
N LEU A 471 -10.29 -10.01 19.00
CA LEU A 471 -10.94 -10.00 17.70
C LEU A 471 -10.41 -8.81 16.88
N PRO A 472 -9.51 -9.01 15.90
CA PRO A 472 -8.97 -7.91 15.09
C PRO A 472 -10.05 -7.39 14.13
N LEU A 473 -10.67 -6.26 14.48
CA LEU A 473 -11.68 -5.59 13.66
C LEU A 473 -11.23 -4.18 13.29
N GLY A 474 -11.64 -3.74 12.11
CA GLY A 474 -11.35 -2.40 11.60
C GLY A 474 -10.11 -2.39 10.71
N GLY A 475 -9.63 -1.17 10.43
CA GLY A 475 -8.45 -0.98 9.59
C GLY A 475 -7.15 -1.29 10.33
N ARG A 476 -6.03 -1.19 9.61
CA ARG A 476 -4.67 -1.42 10.15
C ARG A 476 -4.39 -0.63 11.43
N ARG A 477 -4.83 0.62 11.51
CA ARG A 477 -4.66 1.48 12.70
C ARG A 477 -5.46 0.99 13.91
N ASP A 478 -6.72 0.62 13.67
CA ASP A 478 -7.63 0.15 14.73
C ASP A 478 -7.13 -1.16 15.32
N VAL A 479 -6.74 -2.09 14.43
CA VAL A 479 -6.16 -3.39 14.80
C VAL A 479 -4.83 -3.21 15.52
N THR A 480 -3.95 -2.32 15.06
CA THR A 480 -2.67 -2.04 15.75
C THR A 480 -2.93 -1.55 17.17
N ARG A 481 -3.80 -0.55 17.34
CA ARG A 481 -4.14 -0.01 18.67
C ARG A 481 -4.72 -1.09 19.58
N LEU A 482 -5.71 -1.84 19.09
CA LEU A 482 -6.35 -2.93 19.85
C LEU A 482 -5.35 -4.01 20.24
N ALA A 483 -4.47 -4.41 19.32
CA ALA A 483 -3.41 -5.38 19.57
C ALA A 483 -2.44 -4.88 20.64
N MET A 484 -1.99 -3.62 20.56
CA MET A 484 -1.07 -3.07 21.55
C MET A 484 -1.70 -2.96 22.93
N THR A 485 -2.96 -2.54 23.03
CA THR A 485 -3.69 -2.51 24.31
C THR A 485 -3.78 -3.91 24.94
N ALA A 486 -4.05 -4.94 24.14
CA ALA A 486 -4.12 -6.31 24.64
C ALA A 486 -2.76 -6.85 25.08
N LEU A 487 -1.70 -6.60 24.31
CA LEU A 487 -0.34 -7.04 24.60
C LEU A 487 0.27 -6.32 25.81
N ALA A 488 -0.10 -5.05 26.04
CA ALA A 488 0.31 -4.28 27.22
C ALA A 488 -0.37 -4.75 28.52
N GLY A 489 -1.57 -5.33 28.41
CA GLY A 489 -2.41 -5.64 29.58
C GLY A 489 -2.98 -4.41 30.31
N THR A 490 -2.79 -3.21 29.75
CA THR A 490 -3.31 -1.94 30.25
C THR A 490 -3.62 -1.01 29.07
N ASP A 491 -4.62 -0.15 29.22
CA ASP A 491 -4.90 0.92 28.27
C ASP A 491 -4.26 2.26 28.70
N ASP A 492 -3.77 2.40 29.92
CA ASP A 492 -3.22 3.67 30.44
C ASP A 492 -1.71 3.80 30.22
N MET A 493 -1.28 3.92 28.97
CA MET A 493 0.12 4.15 28.62
C MET A 493 0.34 4.76 27.24
N THR A 494 1.52 5.35 27.05
CA THR A 494 1.99 5.91 25.78
C THR A 494 3.30 5.28 25.36
N ILE A 495 3.32 4.78 24.12
CA ILE A 495 4.49 4.16 23.52
C ILE A 495 5.24 5.22 22.70
N SER A 496 6.53 5.43 22.98
CA SER A 496 7.38 6.27 22.12
C SER A 496 7.72 5.52 20.84
N LEU A 497 7.65 6.20 19.69
CA LEU A 497 7.90 5.58 18.39
C LEU A 497 9.07 6.22 17.62
N PRO A 498 9.66 5.50 16.64
CA PRO A 498 10.67 6.05 15.76
C PRO A 498 10.16 7.25 14.96
N LYS A 499 11.09 8.06 14.44
CA LYS A 499 10.75 9.16 13.53
C LYS A 499 10.03 8.62 12.29
N ASN A 500 9.15 9.44 11.71
CA ASN A 500 8.31 9.10 10.55
C ASN A 500 7.24 8.02 10.80
N SER A 501 7.05 7.56 12.04
CA SER A 501 5.96 6.66 12.40
C SER A 501 4.59 7.25 12.05
N PRO A 502 3.60 6.42 11.67
CA PRO A 502 2.28 6.87 11.27
C PRO A 502 1.36 7.25 12.44
N TYR A 503 1.84 7.11 13.68
CA TYR A 503 1.11 7.41 14.91
C TYR A 503 1.85 8.50 15.68
N GLY A 504 1.10 9.42 16.27
CA GLY A 504 1.70 10.42 17.15
C GLY A 504 0.81 11.59 17.47
N ALA A 505 1.29 12.38 18.42
CA ALA A 505 0.72 13.66 18.79
C ALA A 505 1.45 14.81 18.07
N ILE A 506 1.00 16.03 18.32
CA ILE A 506 1.75 17.24 18.01
C ILE A 506 1.89 18.08 19.27
N GLU A 507 2.96 18.85 19.34
CA GLU A 507 3.19 19.84 20.39
C GLU A 507 3.13 21.25 19.76
N ILE A 508 2.47 22.19 20.44
CA ILE A 508 2.35 23.58 20.01
C ILE A 508 3.12 24.46 20.99
N ASN A 509 4.07 25.24 20.48
CA ASN A 509 4.74 26.28 21.25
C ASN A 509 3.74 27.42 21.52
N GLN A 510 3.31 27.54 22.77
CA GLN A 510 2.30 28.50 23.22
C GLN A 510 2.75 29.97 23.09
N GLU A 511 4.06 30.25 23.08
CA GLU A 511 4.58 31.62 22.93
C GLU A 511 4.60 32.08 21.47
N ALA A 512 4.89 31.15 20.56
CA ALA A 512 4.96 31.39 19.12
C ALA A 512 3.59 31.28 18.43
N CYS A 513 2.69 30.43 18.92
CA CYS A 513 1.39 30.22 18.32
C CYS A 513 0.51 31.47 18.38
N THR A 514 -0.09 31.83 17.26
CA THR A 514 -1.02 32.97 17.13
C THR A 514 -2.48 32.55 17.07
N LEU A 515 -2.79 31.26 17.22
CA LEU A 515 -4.14 30.68 17.07
C LEU A 515 -4.83 31.10 15.76
N CYS A 516 -4.07 31.18 14.65
CA CYS A 516 -4.58 31.52 13.32
C CYS A 516 -5.43 30.41 12.66
N LEU A 517 -5.44 29.21 13.25
CA LEU A 517 -6.21 28.03 12.80
C LEU A 517 -5.86 27.50 11.40
N SER A 518 -4.72 27.89 10.81
CA SER A 518 -4.22 27.31 9.56
C SER A 518 -4.05 25.79 9.67
N CYS A 519 -3.52 25.31 10.80
CA CYS A 519 -3.30 23.89 11.06
C CYS A 519 -4.62 23.09 11.14
N VAL A 520 -5.67 23.68 11.71
CA VAL A 520 -7.02 23.08 11.78
C VAL A 520 -7.63 23.00 10.38
N SER A 521 -7.59 24.11 9.64
CA SER A 521 -8.18 24.22 8.30
C SER A 521 -7.56 23.27 7.28
N LEU A 522 -6.25 22.99 7.42
CA LEU A 522 -5.48 22.15 6.50
C LEU A 522 -5.34 20.69 6.98
N CYS A 523 -5.94 20.30 8.12
CA CYS A 523 -5.86 18.93 8.58
C CYS A 523 -6.72 18.00 7.68
N PRO A 524 -6.12 17.08 6.88
CA PRO A 524 -6.86 16.22 5.94
C PRO A 524 -7.85 15.28 6.65
N VAL A 525 -7.48 14.83 7.84
CA VAL A 525 -8.22 13.82 8.61
C VAL A 525 -9.05 14.40 9.75
N GLY A 526 -9.07 15.72 9.91
CA GLY A 526 -9.78 16.37 11.02
C GLY A 526 -9.27 15.98 12.40
N ALA A 527 -7.99 15.59 12.53
CA ALA A 527 -7.36 15.31 13.82
C ALA A 527 -7.22 16.59 14.66
N LEU A 528 -7.11 17.75 14.00
CA LEU A 528 -7.12 19.07 14.63
C LEU A 528 -8.50 19.72 14.47
N SER A 529 -9.00 20.33 15.53
CA SER A 529 -10.25 21.09 15.52
C SER A 529 -10.14 22.35 16.37
N ASP A 530 -10.95 23.35 16.07
CA ASP A 530 -11.09 24.56 16.85
C ASP A 530 -12.11 24.39 17.99
N ASP A 531 -12.39 25.49 18.70
CA ASP A 531 -13.46 25.62 19.69
C ASP A 531 -14.33 26.85 19.29
N PRO A 532 -15.67 26.72 19.23
CA PRO A 532 -16.55 27.79 18.80
C PRO A 532 -16.69 28.91 19.84
N ASP A 533 -16.46 28.63 21.12
CA ASP A 533 -16.69 29.57 22.22
C ASP A 533 -15.41 30.33 22.61
N ARG A 534 -14.24 29.77 22.31
CA ARG A 534 -12.94 30.36 22.69
C ARG A 534 -11.83 30.05 21.68
N PRO A 535 -10.81 30.91 21.56
CA PRO A 535 -9.62 30.58 20.78
C PRO A 535 -8.87 29.38 21.37
N ALA A 536 -9.09 28.20 20.80
CA ALA A 536 -8.39 26.99 21.20
C ALA A 536 -8.14 26.06 20.01
N VAL A 537 -7.06 25.27 20.11
CA VAL A 537 -6.76 24.17 19.18
C VAL A 537 -6.79 22.87 19.94
N HIS A 538 -7.60 21.94 19.45
CA HIS A 538 -7.75 20.60 19.97
C HIS A 538 -7.07 19.56 19.07
N LEU A 539 -6.59 18.47 19.66
CA LEU A 539 -6.06 17.30 18.96
C LEU A 539 -6.74 16.01 19.41
N GLN A 540 -7.19 15.22 18.45
CA GLN A 540 -7.53 13.81 18.61
C GLN A 540 -6.38 12.94 18.06
N GLU A 541 -5.59 12.35 18.96
CA GLU A 541 -4.37 11.61 18.59
C GLU A 541 -4.63 10.38 17.71
N SER A 542 -5.72 9.65 17.98
CA SER A 542 -6.14 8.47 17.22
C SER A 542 -6.33 8.75 15.72
N ALA A 543 -6.76 9.96 15.37
CA ALA A 543 -6.95 10.39 13.99
C ALA A 543 -5.67 10.94 13.34
N CYS A 544 -4.65 11.32 14.12
CA CYS A 544 -3.44 11.94 13.59
C CYS A 544 -2.58 10.94 12.78
N LEU A 545 -2.30 11.28 11.51
CA LEU A 545 -1.49 10.45 10.61
C LEU A 545 0.01 10.78 10.60
N GLN A 546 0.44 11.75 11.42
CA GLN A 546 1.81 12.29 11.37
C GLN A 546 2.22 12.66 9.93
N CYS A 547 1.33 13.38 9.23
CA CYS A 547 1.55 13.77 7.82
C CYS A 547 2.42 15.03 7.68
N GLY A 548 2.58 15.83 8.74
CA GLY A 548 3.42 17.04 8.72
C GLY A 548 2.81 18.29 8.10
N ILE A 549 1.62 18.22 7.47
CA ILE A 549 0.96 19.39 6.84
C ILE A 549 0.75 20.53 7.84
N CYS A 550 0.36 20.23 9.08
CA CYS A 550 0.19 21.25 10.11
C CYS A 550 1.48 21.97 10.47
N ASN A 551 2.62 21.26 10.44
CA ASN A 551 3.93 21.83 10.71
C ASN A 551 4.38 22.73 9.55
N SER A 552 4.32 22.24 8.30
CA SER A 552 4.72 23.03 7.13
C SER A 552 3.83 24.23 6.87
N ALA A 553 2.55 24.15 7.22
CA ALA A 553 1.61 25.25 7.06
C ALA A 553 1.65 26.30 8.18
N CYS A 554 2.43 26.10 9.25
CA CYS A 554 2.48 27.03 10.37
C CYS A 554 3.35 28.25 10.01
N PRO A 555 2.80 29.47 9.92
CA PRO A 555 3.58 30.65 9.55
C PRO A 555 4.57 31.10 10.64
N GLU A 556 4.41 30.59 11.86
CA GLU A 556 5.23 30.93 13.03
C GLU A 556 6.15 29.76 13.45
N ASP A 557 6.22 28.68 12.66
CA ASP A 557 7.00 27.46 12.96
C ASP A 557 6.75 26.90 14.38
N ALA A 558 5.51 27.02 14.88
CA ALA A 558 5.17 26.75 16.27
C ALA A 558 4.80 25.28 16.56
N ILE A 559 4.83 24.37 15.58
CA ILE A 559 4.30 23.01 15.69
C ILE A 559 5.43 21.99 15.59
N SER A 560 5.46 21.00 16.48
CA SER A 560 6.39 19.87 16.40
C SER A 560 5.64 18.54 16.38
N LEU A 561 6.12 17.59 15.57
CA LEU A 561 5.59 16.24 15.50
C LEU A 561 6.19 15.36 16.61
N ILE A 562 5.33 14.66 17.35
CA ILE A 562 5.74 13.75 18.44
C ILE A 562 5.30 12.32 18.07
N PRO A 563 6.18 11.49 17.49
CA PRO A 563 5.86 10.11 17.15
C PRO A 563 5.63 9.28 18.41
N GLN A 564 4.38 8.86 18.61
CA GLN A 564 3.97 8.08 19.77
C GLN A 564 2.66 7.33 19.48
N LEU A 565 2.33 6.38 20.34
CA LEU A 565 1.02 5.74 20.35
C LEU A 565 0.47 5.75 21.78
N GLU A 566 -0.41 6.70 22.07
CA GLU A 566 -1.24 6.71 23.27
C GLU A 566 -2.29 5.60 23.18
N LEU A 567 -2.31 4.67 24.14
CA LEU A 567 -3.28 3.56 24.17
C LEU A 567 -4.58 3.92 24.90
N SER A 568 -4.55 4.97 25.74
CA SER A 568 -5.67 5.29 26.60
C SER A 568 -6.81 5.96 25.85
N LYS A 569 -7.92 6.16 26.57
CA LYS A 569 -9.06 6.95 26.06
C LYS A 569 -8.65 8.39 25.69
N ALA A 570 -7.54 8.90 26.21
CA ALA A 570 -7.02 10.22 25.85
C ALA A 570 -6.70 10.34 24.35
N ALA A 571 -6.40 9.22 23.67
CA ALA A 571 -6.18 9.24 22.23
C ALA A 571 -7.45 9.50 21.40
N ILE A 572 -8.62 9.15 21.93
CA ILE A 572 -9.91 9.28 21.25
C ILE A 572 -10.56 10.62 21.59
N VAL A 573 -10.31 11.14 22.78
CA VAL A 573 -10.83 12.43 23.23
C VAL A 573 -10.03 13.57 22.59
N ARG A 574 -10.72 14.66 22.25
CA ARG A 574 -10.10 15.91 21.81
C ARG A 574 -9.44 16.61 23.00
N ARG A 575 -8.11 16.64 23.02
CA ARG A 575 -7.29 17.32 24.04
C ARG A 575 -7.00 18.75 23.60
N VAL A 576 -7.06 19.72 24.52
CA VAL A 576 -6.60 21.10 24.28
C VAL A 576 -5.07 21.11 24.17
N LEU A 577 -4.53 21.62 23.08
CA LEU A 577 -3.09 21.82 22.89
C LEU A 577 -2.66 23.25 23.26
N HIS A 578 -3.47 24.24 22.88
CA HIS A 578 -3.27 25.64 23.19
C HIS A 578 -4.63 26.33 23.27
N GLU A 579 -4.83 27.16 24.29
CA GLU A 579 -6.03 27.99 24.46
C GLU A 579 -5.64 29.37 25.00
N GLU A 580 -6.37 30.40 24.58
CA GLU A 580 -6.19 31.76 25.07
C GLU A 580 -7.54 32.43 25.34
N GLU A 581 -7.52 33.46 26.19
CA GLU A 581 -8.70 34.29 26.42
C GLU A 581 -9.08 35.05 25.14
N PRO A 582 -10.39 35.10 24.80
CA PRO A 582 -10.88 35.99 23.75
C PRO A 582 -10.65 37.47 24.12
N PHE A 583 -10.43 38.32 23.12
CA PHE A 583 -10.46 39.77 23.34
C PHE A 583 -11.91 40.26 23.45
N LYS A 584 -12.19 41.19 24.38
CA LYS A 584 -13.54 41.76 24.55
C LYS A 584 -13.64 43.09 23.83
N CYS A 585 -14.69 43.25 23.02
CA CYS A 585 -14.94 44.49 22.31
C CYS A 585 -15.11 45.67 23.27
N ILE A 586 -14.31 46.71 23.08
CA ILE A 586 -14.34 47.93 23.93
C ILE A 586 -15.65 48.72 23.87
N GLU A 587 -16.58 48.36 22.98
CA GLU A 587 -17.86 49.06 22.79
C GLU A 587 -19.09 48.22 23.22
N CYS A 588 -19.07 46.89 23.03
CA CYS A 588 -20.21 46.02 23.32
C CYS A 588 -19.89 44.79 24.17
N ASP A 589 -18.64 44.64 24.63
CA ASP A 589 -18.12 43.50 25.39
C ASP A 589 -18.24 42.12 24.70
N LYS A 590 -18.70 42.06 23.44
CA LYS A 590 -18.70 40.83 22.62
C LYS A 590 -17.27 40.30 22.52
N GLU A 591 -17.11 39.01 22.82
CA GLU A 591 -15.84 38.28 22.71
C GLU A 591 -15.51 38.02 21.24
N PHE A 592 -14.30 38.38 20.81
CA PHE A 592 -13.84 38.18 19.44
C PHE A 592 -12.31 38.11 19.36
N GLY A 593 -11.79 37.21 18.52
CA GLY A 593 -10.37 37.09 18.23
C GLY A 593 -9.50 36.69 19.43
N VAL A 594 -8.20 36.59 19.17
CA VAL A 594 -7.18 36.19 20.15
C VAL A 594 -6.62 37.43 20.83
N LYS A 595 -6.69 37.48 22.18
CA LYS A 595 -6.26 38.65 22.96
C LYS A 595 -4.81 39.04 22.70
N SER A 596 -3.88 38.09 22.78
CA SER A 596 -2.45 38.36 22.58
C SER A 596 -2.14 38.90 21.18
N THR A 597 -2.86 38.45 20.16
CA THR A 597 -2.67 38.88 18.77
C THR A 597 -3.16 40.31 18.58
N ILE A 598 -4.35 40.65 19.11
CA ILE A 598 -4.89 42.00 19.04
C ILE A 598 -3.97 42.98 19.77
N GLU A 599 -3.49 42.62 20.96
CA GLU A 599 -2.55 43.43 21.74
C GLU A 599 -1.22 43.65 20.99
N LYS A 600 -0.63 42.59 20.42
CA LYS A 600 0.59 42.68 19.60
C LYS A 600 0.41 43.55 18.35
N ILE A 601 -0.75 43.47 17.68
CA ILE A 601 -1.06 44.31 16.51
C ILE A 601 -1.16 45.78 16.92
N VAL A 602 -1.86 46.07 18.02
CA VAL A 602 -1.99 47.43 18.57
C VAL A 602 -0.61 47.98 18.90
N GLU A 603 0.24 47.22 19.60
CA GLU A 603 1.60 47.63 19.95
C GLU A 603 2.48 47.92 18.71
N LYS A 604 2.36 47.09 17.66
CA LYS A 604 3.14 47.28 16.43
C LYS A 604 2.66 48.46 15.58
N LEU A 605 1.36 48.77 15.57
CA LEU A 605 0.78 49.80 14.69
C LEU A 605 0.67 51.17 15.34
N GLN A 606 0.43 51.22 16.66
CA GLN A 606 0.19 52.46 17.38
C GLN A 606 1.39 53.41 17.24
N GLY A 607 1.15 54.58 16.63
CA GLY A 607 2.16 55.62 16.46
C GLY A 607 3.26 55.34 15.41
N LYS A 608 3.31 54.16 14.78
CA LYS A 608 4.37 53.80 13.81
C LYS A 608 3.97 53.99 12.34
N HIS A 609 2.69 53.88 12.02
CA HIS A 609 2.18 54.04 10.66
C HIS A 609 1.26 55.27 10.57
N TRP A 610 1.42 56.10 9.53
CA TRP A 610 0.74 57.40 9.35
C TRP A 610 -0.79 57.36 9.57
N MET A 611 -1.43 56.24 9.24
CA MET A 611 -2.86 56.01 9.44
C MET A 611 -3.29 55.86 10.91
N TYR A 612 -2.34 55.55 11.81
CA TYR A 612 -2.49 55.35 13.26
C TYR A 612 -1.69 56.38 14.08
N THR A 613 -1.07 57.36 13.42
CA THR A 613 -0.45 58.52 14.05
C THR A 613 -1.49 59.64 14.03
N ASN A 614 -2.15 59.90 15.16
CA ASN A 614 -3.19 60.95 15.34
C ASN A 614 -4.61 60.61 14.88
N SER A 615 -5.03 59.34 14.91
CA SER A 615 -6.42 58.94 14.66
C SER A 615 -6.91 57.93 15.72
N ASP A 616 -8.22 57.90 15.97
CA ASP A 616 -8.87 56.89 16.81
C ASP A 616 -8.92 55.50 16.15
N ASN A 617 -8.26 55.31 15.00
CA ASN A 617 -8.30 54.08 14.21
C ASN A 617 -7.71 52.86 14.93
N THR A 618 -6.88 53.06 15.95
CA THR A 618 -6.37 51.96 16.78
C THR A 618 -7.50 51.30 17.60
N LYS A 619 -8.53 52.07 17.99
CA LYS A 619 -9.73 51.56 18.67
C LYS A 619 -10.55 50.64 17.76
N LEU A 620 -10.55 50.87 16.45
CA LEU A 620 -11.24 50.02 15.48
C LEU A 620 -10.69 48.59 15.44
N ILE A 621 -9.40 48.39 15.77
CA ILE A 621 -8.79 47.06 15.85
C ILE A 621 -9.30 46.29 17.08
N GLN A 622 -9.66 47.01 18.15
CA GLN A 622 -10.18 46.49 19.41
C GLN A 622 -11.73 46.38 19.43
N MET A 623 -12.39 46.58 18.28
CA MET A 623 -13.83 46.46 18.12
C MET A 623 -14.20 45.19 17.34
N CYS A 624 -15.32 44.55 17.70
CA CYS A 624 -15.86 43.44 16.93
C CYS A 624 -16.28 43.89 15.51
N ASP A 625 -16.54 42.94 14.62
CA ASP A 625 -17.02 43.14 13.26
C ASP A 625 -18.17 44.17 13.17
N ASP A 626 -19.21 43.98 13.97
CA ASP A 626 -20.40 44.85 13.98
C ASP A 626 -20.08 46.29 14.43
N CYS A 627 -19.40 46.43 15.58
CA CYS A 627 -19.06 47.74 16.14
C CYS A 627 -18.05 48.49 15.28
N ARG A 628 -17.10 47.76 14.68
CA ARG A 628 -16.10 48.31 13.75
C ARG A 628 -16.75 48.87 12.50
N ILE A 629 -17.74 48.17 11.91
CA ILE A 629 -18.50 48.67 10.75
C ILE A 629 -19.31 49.90 11.14
N ARG A 630 -20.02 49.85 12.27
CA ARG A 630 -20.82 50.98 12.77
C ARG A 630 -19.96 52.24 13.00
N SER A 631 -18.82 52.09 13.66
CA SER A 631 -17.89 53.19 13.94
C SER A 631 -17.30 53.77 12.66
N GLN A 632 -16.99 52.96 11.64
CA GLN A 632 -16.51 53.46 10.35
C GLN A 632 -17.61 54.17 9.55
N TYR A 633 -18.84 53.65 9.58
CA TYR A 633 -19.96 54.22 8.84
C TYR A 633 -20.36 55.60 9.38
N HIS A 634 -20.36 55.76 10.70
CA HIS A 634 -20.71 57.01 11.39
C HIS A 634 -19.52 57.92 11.69
N GLY A 635 -18.31 57.55 11.29
CA GLY A 635 -17.11 58.37 11.51
C GLY A 635 -17.08 59.63 10.63
N GLU A 636 -16.40 60.68 11.11
CA GLU A 636 -16.25 61.95 10.37
C GLU A 636 -15.53 61.80 9.02
N ASN A 637 -14.72 60.75 8.86
CA ASN A 637 -14.04 60.40 7.61
C ASN A 637 -14.71 59.23 6.86
N SER A 638 -16.02 59.01 7.07
CA SER A 638 -16.75 57.95 6.40
C SER A 638 -16.75 58.17 4.88
N PRO A 639 -16.27 57.21 4.07
CA PRO A 639 -16.30 57.33 2.60
C PRO A 639 -17.72 57.37 2.03
N PHE A 640 -18.74 57.12 2.87
CA PHE A 640 -20.15 57.17 2.52
C PHE A 640 -20.85 58.46 2.97
N GLN A 641 -20.13 59.42 3.58
CA GLN A 641 -20.68 60.76 3.81
C GLN A 641 -20.87 61.47 2.46
N MET A 642 -22.12 61.55 2.00
CA MET A 642 -22.49 62.52 0.98
C MET A 642 -22.32 63.93 1.55
N GLY A 643 -21.56 64.79 0.87
CA GLY A 643 -21.43 66.20 1.25
C GLY A 643 -22.77 66.93 1.29
N GLU A 644 -22.80 68.14 1.87
CA GLU A 644 -24.02 68.94 1.94
C GLU A 644 -24.68 69.05 0.56
N ARG A 645 -25.97 68.66 0.48
CA ARG A 645 -26.75 68.71 -0.74
C ARG A 645 -26.65 70.13 -1.32
N PRO A 646 -26.12 70.32 -2.55
CA PRO A 646 -25.92 71.65 -3.10
C PRO A 646 -27.20 72.47 -2.99
N ARG A 647 -27.09 73.71 -2.48
CA ARG A 647 -28.24 74.59 -2.28
C ARG A 647 -28.98 74.73 -3.61
N VAL A 648 -30.28 74.46 -3.59
CA VAL A 648 -31.14 74.58 -4.79
C VAL A 648 -31.09 76.04 -5.26
N ARG A 649 -30.53 76.27 -6.46
CA ARG A 649 -30.51 77.61 -7.08
C ARG A 649 -31.95 78.08 -7.31
N THR A 650 -32.27 79.27 -6.82
CA THR A 650 -33.55 79.92 -7.01
C THR A 650 -33.51 80.85 -8.22
N THR A 651 -34.67 81.24 -8.75
CA THR A 651 -34.75 82.22 -9.84
C THR A 651 -34.11 83.57 -9.46
N GLU A 652 -34.13 83.93 -8.17
CA GLU A 652 -33.46 85.14 -7.67
C GLU A 652 -31.93 85.06 -7.78
N ASP A 653 -31.34 83.88 -7.62
CA ASP A 653 -29.90 83.67 -7.75
C ASP A 653 -29.43 83.93 -9.19
N TYR A 654 -30.21 83.49 -10.19
CA TYR A 654 -29.94 83.78 -11.60
C TYR A 654 -30.11 85.27 -11.94
N LEU A 655 -31.09 85.95 -11.32
CA LEU A 655 -31.30 87.39 -11.52
C LEU A 655 -30.20 88.23 -10.86
N ARG A 656 -29.61 87.76 -9.75
CA ARG A 656 -28.43 88.37 -9.12
C ARG A 656 -27.20 88.22 -10.00
N GLU A 657 -26.92 87.02 -10.50
CA GLU A 657 -25.81 86.76 -11.42
C GLU A 657 -25.89 87.65 -12.67
N ARG A 658 -27.07 87.75 -13.30
CA ARG A 658 -27.29 88.65 -14.44
C ARG A 658 -27.08 90.13 -14.13
N LYS A 659 -27.48 90.58 -12.94
CA LYS A 659 -27.25 91.98 -12.50
C LYS A 659 -25.79 92.27 -12.19
N GLU A 660 -25.02 91.26 -11.80
CA GLU A 660 -23.57 91.38 -11.57
C GLU A 660 -22.78 91.33 -12.90
N GLU A 661 -23.24 90.54 -13.87
CA GLU A 661 -22.74 90.54 -15.26
C GLU A 661 -23.05 91.87 -15.99
N ASP A 662 -24.25 92.44 -15.83
CA ASP A 662 -24.59 93.75 -16.43
C ASP A 662 -23.82 94.93 -15.81
N LYS A 663 -23.33 94.77 -14.56
CA LYS A 663 -22.49 95.78 -13.88
C LYS A 663 -21.01 95.73 -14.29
N THR A 664 -20.58 94.67 -14.96
CA THR A 664 -19.18 94.52 -15.42
C THR A 664 -18.98 94.96 -16.88
N ILE A 665 -20.05 95.40 -17.58
CA ILE A 665 -20.03 95.76 -19.01
C ILE A 665 -20.33 97.27 -19.28
N ASN A 666 -20.54 98.11 -18.26
CA ASN A 666 -20.68 99.58 -18.41
C ASN A 666 -19.60 100.38 -17.67
#